data_AF-A0A9P6FA22-F1
#
_entry.id   AF-A0A9P6FA22-F1
#
_cell.length_a   1.000
_cell.length_b   1.000
_cell.length_c   1.000
_cell.angle_alpha   90.00
_cell.angle_beta   90.00
_cell.angle_gamma   90.00
#
_symmetry.space_group_name_H-M   'P 1'
#
loop_
_entity.id
_entity.type
_entity.pdbx_description
1 polymer ?
#
loop_
_entity_poly.entity_id
_entity_poly.type
_entity_poly.pdbx_seq_one_letter_code
_entity_poly.pdbx_strand_id
1 'polypeptide(L)'
;MKVTSILSLAVALFVVSAQAAPSSSSTTSVHKATTTTKAKATTTKAKATTTKAKATTTKAKTTTTKAKATTTKAKATTTKAKTTTTKAKATTTKAKATTTTTKAKTTTTTVKAKTTTTTTTTAAAKPTTPAPKPKDPCSTLAKEGDAATGFLSYNAVRDCYNAQSYKADIAAKTLTSVENLLGNVYVFLDQAKEASKAPFKTPKVDLMDGLKKIKATKYKSDYDFNMALTYLTFSANDGHLAYRNDCYSVATFTQPISLYAPVTKGVQSVQVFYADTTNKNVPKNLVDCVVTTIDGKPALQAIQEFTDRTSAISKDPGVRLNDALASTAWYNDWQVSPGGFSRRWEVPAKASMDYTFQCGTAAPQKVTIPWIVTPSSHFETGTFKDTKTYWETQCLAPLSPYDNGRSDDHSSNDLRQRINVAPATTLYRERGHIQFGSGNRNGRDGAEGPKVITQATEVATTTSTAFYTLNKNKNVCVAVIATEEVGYFEFDPSDYTQFIDGLQKLKKSGCKKLILDMTNNGGGSVDFAYFVNAVFFPKDKAYFVQDLRSSTLAQEAAKLAIKQATARSTFDARGYASTVTGKAFKDASMFTKGINQKRGGSTQTYTQKSFFEHAWPFLPLASKDLLPWKASDMAIVTNGFCGSACTMIATRFNIAHKVKTYAIGGIHKTPLSYFSFPGGFVMDNYSIVRDLRLVGYKGGKTTPVSLPLKAATNVAVGEIYATENSTVPLEYDTKYFAASVHLDQDSVSARHPDQTWLKIAADFK
;
A
#
# COMPACT_ATOMS: atom_id res chain seq x y z
N MET A 1 -64.21 25.03 -18.72
CA MET A 1 -64.21 24.51 -20.11
C MET A 1 -62.74 24.48 -20.58
N LYS A 2 -62.23 23.40 -21.21
CA LYS A 2 -62.12 23.19 -22.70
C LYS A 2 -61.50 24.40 -23.43
N VAL A 3 -60.59 24.32 -24.40
CA VAL A 3 -59.91 23.22 -25.17
C VAL A 3 -58.76 23.88 -25.99
N THR A 4 -57.67 23.28 -26.53
CA THR A 4 -56.77 22.12 -26.31
C THR A 4 -55.62 22.22 -27.36
N SER A 5 -54.54 21.41 -27.29
CA SER A 5 -53.41 21.27 -28.27
C SER A 5 -52.28 22.33 -28.12
N ILE A 6 -51.03 22.14 -28.58
CA ILE A 6 -50.45 21.37 -29.72
C ILE A 6 -49.15 20.60 -29.35
N LEU A 7 -48.89 19.50 -30.09
CA LEU A 7 -47.67 18.69 -30.40
C LEU A 7 -46.27 19.11 -29.84
N SER A 8 -45.24 18.24 -29.72
CA SER A 8 -45.05 16.83 -30.12
C SER A 8 -43.81 16.20 -29.45
N LEU A 9 -43.83 14.88 -29.18
CA LEU A 9 -42.64 14.02 -29.31
C LEU A 9 -43.05 12.55 -29.50
N ALA A 10 -42.31 11.77 -30.29
CA ALA A 10 -42.68 10.41 -30.67
C ALA A 10 -41.94 9.34 -29.84
N VAL A 11 -42.66 8.28 -29.46
CA VAL A 11 -42.10 7.04 -28.91
C VAL A 11 -42.64 5.87 -29.73
N ALA A 12 -41.75 5.11 -30.36
CA ALA A 12 -42.11 3.93 -31.15
C ALA A 12 -41.87 2.65 -30.32
N LEU A 13 -42.94 2.00 -29.86
CA LEU A 13 -42.87 0.62 -29.40
C LEU A 13 -42.87 -0.32 -30.60
N PHE A 14 -41.85 -1.17 -30.72
CA PHE A 14 -41.94 -2.38 -31.54
C PHE A 14 -42.32 -3.56 -30.65
N VAL A 15 -43.50 -4.12 -30.92
CA VAL A 15 -43.94 -5.39 -30.34
C VAL A 15 -43.40 -6.54 -31.19
N VAL A 16 -42.74 -7.51 -30.56
CA VAL A 16 -42.40 -8.79 -31.19
C VAL A 16 -43.00 -9.92 -30.34
N SER A 17 -43.98 -10.61 -30.92
CA SER A 17 -44.66 -11.74 -30.29
C SER A 17 -43.76 -12.97 -30.28
N ALA A 18 -43.55 -13.59 -29.12
CA ALA A 18 -42.88 -14.88 -29.01
C ALA A 18 -43.90 -16.01 -28.81
N GLN A 19 -44.04 -16.88 -29.80
CA GLN A 19 -44.94 -18.04 -29.75
C GLN A 19 -44.40 -19.08 -28.75
N ALA A 20 -45.25 -19.59 -27.85
CA ALA A 20 -44.88 -20.71 -26.98
C ALA A 20 -45.15 -22.06 -27.66
N ALA A 21 -44.22 -23.00 -27.52
CA ALA A 21 -44.38 -24.41 -27.93
C ALA A 21 -43.96 -25.34 -26.76
N PRO A 22 -44.76 -26.38 -26.42
CA PRO A 22 -44.52 -27.19 -25.23
C PRO A 22 -43.54 -28.35 -25.48
N SER A 23 -42.62 -28.59 -24.53
CA SER A 23 -41.81 -29.81 -24.49
C SER A 23 -42.34 -30.78 -23.43
N SER A 24 -43.13 -31.77 -23.84
CA SER A 24 -43.45 -32.93 -23.01
C SER A 24 -42.40 -34.04 -23.22
N SER A 25 -41.98 -34.68 -22.13
CA SER A 25 -41.12 -35.87 -22.18
C SER A 25 -41.68 -36.93 -21.22
N SER A 26 -42.30 -37.97 -21.76
CA SER A 26 -42.91 -39.04 -20.99
C SER A 26 -41.89 -40.00 -20.38
N THR A 27 -42.19 -40.50 -19.19
CA THR A 27 -41.49 -41.64 -18.60
C THR A 27 -41.83 -42.94 -19.31
N THR A 28 -40.82 -43.72 -19.68
CA THR A 28 -40.96 -45.15 -20.01
C THR A 28 -39.76 -45.91 -19.43
N SER A 29 -40.01 -46.95 -18.64
CA SER A 29 -38.96 -47.80 -18.06
C SER A 29 -38.71 -49.03 -18.92
N VAL A 30 -37.43 -49.42 -19.07
CA VAL A 30 -37.05 -50.73 -19.63
C VAL A 30 -35.94 -51.32 -18.77
N HIS A 31 -36.23 -52.44 -18.10
CA HIS A 31 -35.21 -53.26 -17.47
C HIS A 31 -34.50 -54.15 -18.52
N LYS A 32 -33.17 -54.25 -18.43
CA LYS A 32 -32.49 -55.52 -18.76
C LYS A 32 -31.25 -55.73 -17.88
N ALA A 33 -30.91 -56.98 -17.64
CA ALA A 33 -29.98 -57.39 -16.59
C ALA A 33 -28.51 -57.09 -16.91
N THR A 34 -27.69 -56.91 -15.88
CA THR A 34 -26.22 -56.87 -15.98
C THR A 34 -25.62 -58.15 -15.42
N THR A 35 -24.91 -58.90 -16.26
CA THR A 35 -24.30 -60.19 -15.88
C THR A 35 -23.04 -59.97 -15.06
N THR A 36 -22.89 -60.66 -13.93
CA THR A 36 -21.71 -60.54 -13.05
C THR A 36 -20.64 -61.57 -13.41
N THR A 37 -19.45 -61.12 -13.81
CA THR A 37 -18.29 -62.00 -14.04
C THR A 37 -17.18 -61.67 -13.04
N LYS A 38 -16.77 -62.63 -12.20
CA LYS A 38 -15.66 -62.46 -11.25
C LYS A 38 -14.31 -62.66 -11.95
N ALA A 39 -13.50 -61.61 -12.04
CA ALA A 39 -12.08 -61.72 -12.37
C ALA A 39 -11.22 -61.92 -11.10
N LYS A 40 -10.15 -62.71 -11.22
CA LYS A 40 -9.32 -63.18 -10.10
C LYS A 40 -8.20 -62.17 -9.81
N ALA A 41 -8.07 -61.67 -8.58
CA ALA A 41 -6.90 -60.91 -8.17
C ALA A 41 -5.71 -61.85 -7.89
N THR A 42 -4.49 -61.46 -8.28
CA THR A 42 -3.25 -62.18 -7.95
C THR A 42 -2.14 -61.15 -7.69
N THR A 43 -1.16 -61.51 -6.87
CA THR A 43 -0.35 -60.58 -6.07
C THR A 43 1.05 -60.30 -6.64
N THR A 44 1.65 -59.20 -6.20
CA THR A 44 3.11 -59.15 -5.97
C THR A 44 3.45 -58.21 -4.81
N LYS A 45 4.24 -58.68 -3.84
CA LYS A 45 4.91 -57.82 -2.84
C LYS A 45 6.33 -57.52 -3.31
N ALA A 46 6.68 -56.26 -3.47
CA ALA A 46 8.07 -55.85 -3.67
C ALA A 46 8.83 -55.82 -2.32
N LYS A 47 10.11 -56.23 -2.34
CA LYS A 47 10.94 -56.43 -1.14
C LYS A 47 11.87 -55.23 -0.92
N ALA A 48 11.86 -54.64 0.28
CA ALA A 48 12.77 -53.55 0.61
C ALA A 48 14.24 -54.02 0.54
N THR A 49 15.10 -53.25 -0.14
CA THR A 49 16.52 -53.55 -0.31
C THR A 49 17.34 -52.30 0.04
N THR A 50 18.21 -52.42 1.05
CA THR A 50 19.06 -51.31 1.52
C THR A 50 20.44 -51.38 0.86
N THR A 51 20.83 -50.32 0.15
CA THR A 51 22.13 -50.25 -0.54
C THR A 51 23.01 -49.19 0.10
N LYS A 52 24.15 -49.59 0.69
CA LYS A 52 25.17 -48.63 1.18
C LYS A 52 25.94 -48.05 -0.01
N ALA A 53 25.87 -46.74 -0.21
CA ALA A 53 26.75 -46.05 -1.14
C ALA A 53 28.19 -45.97 -0.57
N LYS A 54 29.19 -46.24 -1.41
CA LYS A 54 30.62 -46.23 -1.06
C LYS A 54 31.23 -44.87 -1.42
N ALA A 55 31.92 -44.23 -0.48
CA ALA A 55 32.61 -42.96 -0.74
C ALA A 55 33.81 -43.17 -1.68
N THR A 56 33.94 -42.32 -2.68
CA THR A 56 35.06 -42.31 -3.63
C THR A 56 35.80 -40.97 -3.53
N THR A 57 37.11 -41.03 -3.28
CA THR A 57 37.97 -39.84 -3.11
C THR A 57 38.85 -39.65 -4.35
N THR A 58 38.68 -38.52 -5.04
CA THR A 58 39.47 -38.20 -6.25
C THR A 58 40.57 -37.19 -5.91
N LYS A 59 41.84 -37.64 -5.90
CA LYS A 59 43.00 -36.74 -5.84
C LYS A 59 43.33 -36.23 -7.25
N ALA A 60 43.28 -34.92 -7.46
CA ALA A 60 43.88 -34.28 -8.64
C ALA A 60 45.41 -34.16 -8.46
N LYS A 61 46.15 -34.18 -9.58
CA LYS A 61 47.62 -34.30 -9.63
C LYS A 61 48.27 -32.96 -9.99
N THR A 62 49.35 -32.59 -9.30
CA THR A 62 50.10 -31.35 -9.52
C THR A 62 51.06 -31.44 -10.71
N THR A 63 51.19 -30.36 -11.48
CA THR A 63 52.23 -30.13 -12.50
C THR A 63 52.66 -28.65 -12.42
N THR A 64 53.93 -28.30 -12.69
CA THR A 64 54.45 -26.93 -12.45
C THR A 64 55.61 -26.56 -13.37
N THR A 65 55.47 -25.48 -14.16
CA THR A 65 56.51 -24.60 -14.78
C THR A 65 55.83 -23.67 -15.81
N LYS A 66 56.31 -22.46 -16.17
CA LYS A 66 57.23 -21.47 -15.54
C LYS A 66 56.79 -20.05 -16.03
N ALA A 67 57.40 -18.95 -15.59
CA ALA A 67 56.74 -17.62 -15.55
C ALA A 67 57.39 -16.45 -16.35
N LYS A 68 56.54 -15.48 -16.76
CA LYS A 68 56.75 -14.00 -16.87
C LYS A 68 55.37 -13.34 -17.17
N ALA A 69 55.04 -12.10 -16.79
CA ALA A 69 55.72 -11.13 -15.92
C ALA A 69 54.73 -10.21 -15.14
N THR A 70 55.22 -9.71 -14.00
CA THR A 70 54.81 -8.61 -13.10
C THR A 70 53.54 -7.77 -13.35
N THR A 71 52.71 -7.62 -12.31
CA THR A 71 52.16 -6.32 -11.87
C THR A 71 51.82 -6.34 -10.37
N THR A 72 52.11 -5.26 -9.64
CA THR A 72 52.12 -5.26 -8.16
C THR A 72 50.81 -4.75 -7.55
N LYS A 73 50.24 -5.48 -6.59
CA LYS A 73 49.25 -4.93 -5.63
C LYS A 73 49.51 -5.44 -4.21
N ALA A 74 49.29 -4.56 -3.23
CA ALA A 74 49.61 -4.80 -1.82
C ALA A 74 48.67 -5.82 -1.14
N LYS A 75 49.21 -6.52 -0.14
CA LYS A 75 48.54 -7.60 0.60
C LYS A 75 47.69 -7.02 1.74
N ALA A 76 46.37 -6.96 1.55
CA ALA A 76 45.44 -6.62 2.62
C ALA A 76 45.26 -7.81 3.58
N THR A 77 45.92 -7.76 4.75
CA THR A 77 45.82 -8.80 5.79
C THR A 77 44.59 -8.57 6.67
N THR A 78 43.53 -9.35 6.48
CA THR A 78 42.34 -9.34 7.35
C THR A 78 42.58 -10.12 8.65
N THR A 79 43.17 -9.44 9.63
CA THR A 79 43.31 -9.96 11.00
C THR A 79 41.92 -10.17 11.62
N LYS A 80 41.55 -11.42 11.91
CA LYS A 80 40.32 -11.74 12.66
C LYS A 80 40.46 -11.28 14.12
N ALA A 81 39.92 -10.11 14.44
CA ALA A 81 39.74 -9.69 15.83
C ALA A 81 38.77 -10.66 16.53
N LYS A 82 39.23 -11.26 17.63
CA LYS A 82 38.47 -12.23 18.43
C LYS A 82 37.53 -11.48 19.40
N THR A 83 36.26 -11.36 19.04
CA THR A 83 35.24 -10.72 19.89
C THR A 83 35.11 -11.45 21.22
N THR A 84 35.60 -10.83 22.29
CA THR A 84 35.59 -11.41 23.64
C THR A 84 34.40 -10.84 24.40
N THR A 85 33.40 -11.66 24.69
CA THR A 85 32.15 -11.23 25.32
C THR A 85 32.33 -11.00 26.82
N THR A 86 32.80 -9.81 27.19
CA THR A 86 32.89 -9.39 28.60
C THR A 86 31.49 -9.12 29.15
N LYS A 87 31.00 -9.97 30.06
CA LYS A 87 29.75 -9.70 30.80
C LYS A 87 29.94 -8.50 31.73
N ALA A 88 29.41 -7.35 31.37
CA ALA A 88 29.27 -6.22 32.29
C ALA A 88 28.29 -6.59 33.43
N LYS A 89 28.79 -6.65 34.66
CA LYS A 89 28.00 -6.94 35.86
C LYS A 89 27.20 -5.70 36.25
N ALA A 90 25.88 -5.75 36.07
CA ALA A 90 24.99 -4.67 36.50
C ALA A 90 25.18 -4.37 38.00
N THR A 91 25.56 -3.14 38.31
CA THR A 91 25.86 -2.69 39.68
C THR A 91 24.92 -1.53 40.03
N THR A 92 23.95 -1.77 40.89
CA THR A 92 22.89 -0.82 41.24
C THR A 92 23.43 0.28 42.16
N THR A 93 23.70 1.46 41.57
CA THR A 93 24.10 2.65 42.35
C THR A 93 22.85 3.45 42.73
N LYS A 94 22.50 3.47 44.02
CA LYS A 94 21.43 4.34 44.53
C LYS A 94 21.88 5.80 44.48
N ALA A 95 21.28 6.60 43.59
CA ALA A 95 21.41 8.05 43.66
C ALA A 95 20.70 8.57 44.92
N LYS A 96 21.47 9.12 45.87
CA LYS A 96 20.96 9.68 47.13
C LYS A 96 20.48 11.11 46.89
N ALA A 97 19.17 11.34 47.05
CA ALA A 97 18.61 12.69 47.02
C ALA A 97 19.30 13.56 48.10
N THR A 98 19.85 14.71 47.68
CA THR A 98 20.60 15.62 48.54
C THR A 98 19.93 16.98 48.53
N THR A 99 19.10 17.22 49.55
CA THR A 99 18.37 18.49 49.73
C THR A 99 19.35 19.62 50.05
N THR A 100 19.47 20.61 49.17
CA THR A 100 20.31 21.79 49.40
C THR A 100 19.47 22.92 49.98
N THR A 101 19.56 23.14 51.30
CA THR A 101 18.85 24.21 52.00
C THR A 101 19.66 25.51 52.02
N THR A 102 19.32 26.44 51.11
CA THR A 102 19.82 27.81 51.14
C THR A 102 19.19 28.59 52.30
N LYS A 103 19.96 28.86 53.36
CA LYS A 103 19.54 29.72 54.46
C LYS A 103 19.40 31.17 53.99
N ALA A 104 18.19 31.74 54.07
CA ALA A 104 18.03 33.20 54.05
C ALA A 104 18.56 33.78 55.38
N LYS A 105 19.43 34.80 55.31
CA LYS A 105 20.07 35.42 56.48
C LYS A 105 19.29 36.67 56.92
N THR A 106 18.38 36.52 57.88
CA THR A 106 17.72 37.65 58.52
C THR A 106 18.75 38.60 59.11
N THR A 107 18.73 39.87 58.71
CA THR A 107 19.61 40.92 59.24
C THR A 107 18.74 42.06 59.75
N THR A 108 18.49 42.08 61.06
CA THR A 108 17.68 43.11 61.71
C THR A 108 18.44 44.43 61.76
N THR A 109 17.88 45.49 61.19
CA THR A 109 18.40 46.87 61.35
C THR A 109 17.25 47.80 61.70
N THR A 110 17.28 48.38 62.90
CA THR A 110 16.17 49.17 63.44
C THR A 110 16.26 50.62 62.98
N VAL A 111 15.21 51.12 62.31
CA VAL A 111 15.03 52.56 62.03
C VAL A 111 13.68 53.01 62.55
N LYS A 112 13.64 54.15 63.25
CA LYS A 112 12.45 54.68 63.91
C LYS A 112 11.37 55.08 62.88
N ALA A 113 10.12 54.80 63.20
CA ALA A 113 8.98 55.39 62.48
C ALA A 113 8.95 56.91 62.68
N LYS A 114 8.72 57.65 61.59
CA LYS A 114 8.32 59.07 61.64
C LYS A 114 6.98 59.19 60.93
N THR A 115 5.92 59.37 61.71
CA THR A 115 4.55 59.54 61.21
C THR A 115 4.48 60.77 60.29
N THR A 116 3.95 60.62 59.08
CA THR A 116 3.63 61.73 58.18
C THR A 116 2.27 61.47 57.55
N THR A 117 1.23 62.12 58.08
CA THR A 117 -0.15 61.93 57.67
C THR A 117 -0.36 62.43 56.24
N THR A 118 -0.71 61.53 55.32
CA THR A 118 -1.06 61.89 53.93
C THR A 118 -2.42 61.29 53.59
N THR A 119 -3.39 62.15 53.28
CA THR A 119 -4.79 61.77 53.03
C THR A 119 -4.97 61.20 51.62
N THR A 120 -4.86 59.88 51.47
CA THR A 120 -5.25 59.20 50.22
C THR A 120 -6.77 58.99 50.16
N THR A 121 -7.43 59.75 49.29
CA THR A 121 -8.84 59.54 48.93
C THR A 121 -9.07 58.16 48.31
N THR A 122 -10.09 57.44 48.76
CA THR A 122 -10.46 56.11 48.27
C THR A 122 -11.07 56.17 46.86
N ALA A 123 -10.23 56.10 45.84
CA ALA A 123 -10.68 55.86 44.47
C ALA A 123 -11.22 54.42 44.35
N ALA A 124 -12.48 54.27 43.94
CA ALA A 124 -13.11 52.95 43.78
C ALA A 124 -12.38 52.12 42.71
N ALA A 125 -12.04 50.87 43.04
CA ALA A 125 -11.36 49.98 42.12
C ALA A 125 -12.23 49.67 40.89
N LYS A 126 -11.78 50.11 39.71
CA LYS A 126 -12.42 49.78 38.43
C LYS A 126 -12.46 48.25 38.26
N PRO A 127 -13.59 47.63 37.85
CA PRO A 127 -13.67 46.18 37.71
C PRO A 127 -12.58 45.64 36.77
N THR A 128 -11.72 44.77 37.30
CA THR A 128 -10.75 44.04 36.49
C THR A 128 -11.52 43.11 35.55
N THR A 129 -11.46 43.39 34.25
CA THR A 129 -12.06 42.54 33.22
C THR A 129 -11.56 41.10 33.41
N PRO A 130 -12.45 40.09 33.45
CA PRO A 130 -12.01 38.69 33.54
C PRO A 130 -11.02 38.37 32.43
N ALA A 131 -9.95 37.67 32.76
CA ALA A 131 -8.99 37.20 31.75
C ALA A 131 -9.76 36.45 30.65
N PRO A 132 -9.50 36.75 29.35
CA PRO A 132 -10.29 36.19 28.26
C PRO A 132 -10.26 34.67 28.33
N LYS A 133 -11.44 34.04 28.33
CA LYS A 133 -11.57 32.58 28.39
C LYS A 133 -10.65 31.96 27.33
N PRO A 134 -9.87 30.91 27.66
CA PRO A 134 -9.03 30.24 26.68
C PRO A 134 -9.84 29.87 25.45
N LYS A 135 -9.39 30.33 24.28
CA LYS A 135 -10.07 30.05 23.01
C LYS A 135 -10.07 28.54 22.79
N ASP A 136 -11.23 27.98 22.48
CA ASP A 136 -11.35 26.55 22.16
C ASP A 136 -10.39 26.20 21.00
N PRO A 137 -9.54 25.15 21.12
CA PRO A 137 -8.53 24.86 20.12
C PRO A 137 -9.08 24.61 18.71
N CYS A 138 -10.17 23.85 18.59
CA CYS A 138 -10.81 23.55 17.31
C CYS A 138 -11.61 24.73 16.73
N SER A 139 -12.02 25.71 17.55
CA SER A 139 -12.69 26.95 17.09
C SER A 139 -11.79 27.87 16.24
N THR A 140 -10.49 27.59 16.16
CA THR A 140 -9.60 28.20 15.14
C THR A 140 -9.70 27.41 13.83
N LEU A 141 -9.55 26.08 13.92
CA LEU A 141 -9.56 25.19 12.77
C LEU A 141 -10.87 25.25 11.96
N ALA A 142 -12.02 25.34 12.64
CA ALA A 142 -13.33 25.54 12.00
C ALA A 142 -13.34 26.78 11.11
N LYS A 143 -12.97 27.94 11.70
CA LYS A 143 -13.00 29.24 11.02
C LYS A 143 -11.99 29.38 9.89
N GLU A 144 -10.92 28.58 9.91
CA GLU A 144 -9.95 28.50 8.82
C GLU A 144 -10.46 27.61 7.68
N GLY A 145 -11.11 26.48 8.00
CA GLY A 145 -11.72 25.59 7.00
C GLY A 145 -12.99 26.13 6.35
N ASP A 146 -13.76 26.97 7.07
CA ASP A 146 -14.91 27.70 6.54
C ASP A 146 -14.50 28.92 5.68
N ALA A 147 -13.23 29.33 5.72
CA ALA A 147 -12.75 30.47 4.96
C ALA A 147 -12.39 30.07 3.52
N ALA A 148 -12.84 30.87 2.55
CA ALA A 148 -12.54 30.72 1.11
C ALA A 148 -11.06 30.87 0.71
N THR A 149 -10.13 30.80 1.67
CA THR A 149 -8.67 30.79 1.44
C THR A 149 -8.14 29.40 1.09
N GLY A 150 -8.81 28.33 1.52
CA GLY A 150 -8.35 26.94 1.33
C GLY A 150 -7.12 26.53 2.16
N PHE A 151 -6.66 27.38 3.10
CA PHE A 151 -5.48 27.13 3.93
C PHE A 151 -5.83 27.04 5.42
N LEU A 152 -5.08 26.21 6.15
CA LEU A 152 -5.20 26.00 7.59
C LEU A 152 -3.89 26.42 8.29
N SER A 153 -3.98 26.80 9.56
CA SER A 153 -2.80 27.00 10.40
C SER A 153 -2.30 25.67 10.95
N TYR A 154 -1.00 25.37 10.79
CA TYR A 154 -0.34 24.21 11.41
C TYR A 154 -0.66 24.07 12.91
N ASN A 155 -0.62 25.18 13.66
CA ASN A 155 -0.96 25.19 15.09
C ASN A 155 -2.44 24.86 15.33
N ALA A 156 -3.37 25.36 14.52
CA ALA A 156 -4.80 25.10 14.70
C ALA A 156 -5.15 23.61 14.52
N VAL A 157 -4.56 22.96 13.51
CA VAL A 157 -4.67 21.50 13.32
C VAL A 157 -4.07 20.75 14.52
N ARG A 158 -2.79 21.03 14.84
CA ARG A 158 -2.07 20.37 15.95
C ARG A 158 -2.81 20.50 17.27
N ASP A 159 -3.28 21.70 17.61
CA ASP A 159 -3.85 22.00 18.90
C ASP A 159 -5.29 21.47 19.00
N CYS A 160 -6.06 21.48 17.91
CA CYS A 160 -7.36 20.80 17.86
C CYS A 160 -7.22 19.28 18.04
N TYR A 161 -6.29 18.62 17.34
CA TYR A 161 -6.06 17.18 17.46
C TYR A 161 -5.64 16.80 18.89
N ASN A 162 -4.75 17.58 19.52
CA ASN A 162 -4.30 17.33 20.88
C ASN A 162 -5.32 17.71 21.96
N ALA A 163 -6.30 18.58 21.65
CA ALA A 163 -7.41 18.89 22.55
C ALA A 163 -8.42 17.74 22.68
N GLN A 164 -8.41 16.78 21.75
CA GLN A 164 -9.26 15.60 21.83
C GLN A 164 -8.80 14.70 22.99
N SER A 165 -9.55 14.72 24.09
CA SER A 165 -9.28 13.92 25.28
C SER A 165 -9.37 12.41 25.00
N TYR A 166 -8.47 11.63 25.57
CA TYR A 166 -8.44 10.16 25.45
C TYR A 166 -9.69 9.52 26.06
N LYS A 167 -10.43 8.74 25.25
CA LYS A 167 -11.71 8.12 25.65
C LYS A 167 -11.53 6.61 25.82
N ALA A 168 -11.34 6.17 27.06
CA ALA A 168 -10.91 4.82 27.39
C ALA A 168 -11.86 3.70 26.92
N ASP A 169 -13.17 3.94 26.87
CA ASP A 169 -14.14 2.94 26.39
C ASP A 169 -14.10 2.79 24.86
N ILE A 170 -13.97 3.92 24.14
CA ILE A 170 -13.83 3.99 22.69
C ILE A 170 -12.50 3.35 22.27
N ALA A 171 -11.40 3.69 22.95
CA ALA A 171 -10.11 3.05 22.76
C ALA A 171 -10.17 1.53 23.02
N ALA A 172 -10.86 1.09 24.09
CA ALA A 172 -11.04 -0.33 24.37
C ALA A 172 -11.87 -1.08 23.32
N LYS A 173 -12.96 -0.46 22.80
CA LYS A 173 -13.76 -0.99 21.68
C LYS A 173 -12.93 -1.12 20.40
N THR A 174 -12.22 -0.05 20.03
CA THR A 174 -11.31 -0.03 18.87
C THR A 174 -10.23 -1.11 18.97
N LEU A 175 -9.51 -1.17 20.10
CA LEU A 175 -8.49 -2.19 20.34
C LEU A 175 -9.04 -3.61 20.26
N THR A 176 -10.19 -3.87 20.88
CA THR A 176 -10.81 -5.21 20.87
C THR A 176 -11.19 -5.63 19.45
N SER A 177 -11.72 -4.72 18.63
CA SER A 177 -12.04 -5.03 17.24
C SER A 177 -10.79 -5.30 16.39
N VAL A 178 -9.74 -4.48 16.55
CA VAL A 178 -8.47 -4.69 15.83
C VAL A 178 -7.77 -5.98 16.28
N GLU A 179 -7.74 -6.27 17.58
CA GLU A 179 -7.23 -7.53 18.15
C GLU A 179 -7.98 -8.75 17.55
N ASN A 180 -9.30 -8.66 17.44
CA ASN A 180 -10.13 -9.71 16.86
C ASN A 180 -9.98 -9.82 15.33
N LEU A 181 -9.86 -8.72 14.59
CA LEU A 181 -9.66 -8.73 13.14
C LEU A 181 -8.31 -9.35 12.78
N LEU A 182 -7.22 -8.89 13.42
CA LEU A 182 -5.90 -9.45 13.21
C LEU A 182 -5.85 -10.92 13.60
N GLY A 183 -6.36 -11.27 14.80
CA GLY A 183 -6.33 -12.63 15.34
C GLY A 183 -7.07 -13.67 14.48
N ASN A 184 -8.20 -13.31 13.88
CA ASN A 184 -9.05 -14.24 13.13
C ASN A 184 -8.86 -14.22 11.61
N VAL A 185 -8.43 -13.08 11.02
CA VAL A 185 -8.43 -12.87 9.57
C VAL A 185 -7.04 -12.59 8.99
N TYR A 186 -6.23 -11.72 9.62
CA TYR A 186 -4.97 -11.26 9.01
C TYR A 186 -3.99 -12.42 8.78
N VAL A 187 -3.75 -12.72 7.50
CA VAL A 187 -3.10 -13.97 7.07
C VAL A 187 -1.64 -14.05 7.53
N PHE A 188 -0.94 -12.91 7.53
CA PHE A 188 0.48 -12.81 7.88
C PHE A 188 0.76 -12.54 9.37
N LEU A 189 -0.26 -12.49 10.26
CA LEU A 189 -0.10 -12.13 11.68
C LEU A 189 1.04 -12.87 12.39
N ASP A 190 1.19 -14.16 12.11
CA ASP A 190 2.24 -14.97 12.69
C ASP A 190 3.56 -14.84 11.93
N GLN A 191 3.53 -14.77 10.59
CA GLN A 191 4.74 -14.66 9.79
C GLN A 191 5.50 -13.34 10.02
N ALA A 192 4.80 -12.25 10.36
CA ALA A 192 5.39 -10.97 10.77
C ALA A 192 6.30 -11.07 12.03
N LYS A 193 6.14 -12.11 12.85
CA LYS A 193 6.97 -12.36 14.05
C LYS A 193 8.37 -12.90 13.71
N GLU A 194 8.60 -13.25 12.44
CA GLU A 194 9.92 -13.62 11.92
C GLU A 194 10.58 -12.39 11.28
N ALA A 195 11.89 -12.23 11.45
CA ALA A 195 12.62 -11.18 10.74
C ALA A 195 12.73 -11.55 9.26
N SER A 196 12.64 -10.56 8.36
CA SER A 196 12.82 -10.81 6.94
C SER A 196 14.25 -11.27 6.63
N LYS A 197 14.38 -12.13 5.61
CA LYS A 197 15.68 -12.60 5.12
C LYS A 197 16.30 -11.56 4.19
N ALA A 198 17.61 -11.65 3.98
CA ALA A 198 18.30 -10.81 2.99
C ALA A 198 17.61 -10.92 1.60
N PRO A 199 17.53 -9.83 0.82
CA PRO A 199 18.15 -8.52 1.06
C PRO A 199 17.49 -7.67 2.16
N PHE A 200 16.24 -7.97 2.53
CA PHE A 200 15.48 -7.19 3.50
C PHE A 200 16.00 -7.34 4.93
N LYS A 201 15.86 -6.25 5.70
CA LYS A 201 16.24 -6.15 7.11
C LYS A 201 15.09 -5.60 7.96
N THR A 202 13.87 -5.91 7.55
CA THR A 202 12.63 -5.55 8.25
C THR A 202 12.67 -6.14 9.66
N PRO A 203 12.51 -5.33 10.71
CA PRO A 203 12.39 -5.85 12.07
C PRO A 203 11.23 -6.83 12.17
N LYS A 204 11.38 -7.86 13.02
CA LYS A 204 10.23 -8.69 13.40
C LYS A 204 9.20 -7.86 14.18
N VAL A 205 7.92 -8.15 13.98
CA VAL A 205 6.80 -7.47 14.63
C VAL A 205 5.86 -8.49 15.24
N ASP A 206 5.62 -8.39 16.55
CA ASP A 206 4.47 -9.06 17.18
C ASP A 206 3.38 -8.02 17.39
N LEU A 207 2.40 -8.01 16.48
CA LEU A 207 1.28 -7.07 16.51
C LEU A 207 0.41 -7.27 17.78
N MET A 208 0.29 -8.49 18.30
CA MET A 208 -0.54 -8.78 19.47
C MET A 208 0.13 -8.31 20.77
N ASP A 209 1.46 -8.43 20.87
CA ASP A 209 2.25 -7.80 21.94
C ASP A 209 2.26 -6.27 21.82
N GLY A 210 2.31 -5.74 20.60
CA GLY A 210 2.11 -4.32 20.33
C GLY A 210 0.76 -3.78 20.83
N LEU A 211 -0.34 -4.46 20.51
CA LEU A 211 -1.68 -4.09 20.99
C LEU A 211 -1.78 -4.13 22.52
N LYS A 212 -1.14 -5.11 23.18
CA LYS A 212 -1.08 -5.17 24.65
C LYS A 212 -0.31 -3.98 25.25
N LYS A 213 0.80 -3.57 24.62
CA LYS A 213 1.56 -2.37 25.03
C LYS A 213 0.75 -1.09 24.85
N ILE A 214 0.03 -0.95 23.73
CA ILE A 214 -0.89 0.17 23.49
C ILE A 214 -1.98 0.21 24.56
N LYS A 215 -2.63 -0.93 24.84
CA LYS A 215 -3.67 -1.09 25.87
C LYS A 215 -3.20 -0.76 27.29
N ALA A 216 -1.91 -0.93 27.59
CA ALA A 216 -1.30 -0.61 28.88
C ALA A 216 -0.75 0.83 28.98
N THR A 217 -0.72 1.58 27.86
CA THR A 217 -0.13 2.92 27.80
C THR A 217 -1.15 4.00 28.20
N LYS A 218 -0.69 5.03 28.93
CA LYS A 218 -1.49 6.22 29.25
C LYS A 218 -1.20 7.31 28.23
N TYR A 219 -2.19 7.66 27.44
CA TYR A 219 -2.10 8.69 26.39
C TYR A 219 -2.51 10.07 26.92
N LYS A 220 -2.00 11.15 26.32
CA LYS A 220 -2.39 12.53 26.69
C LYS A 220 -3.65 12.94 25.94
N SER A 221 -3.69 12.61 24.65
CA SER A 221 -4.80 12.84 23.73
C SER A 221 -5.30 11.51 23.15
N ASP A 222 -6.49 11.54 22.57
CA ASP A 222 -6.99 10.46 21.74
C ASP A 222 -6.19 10.37 20.42
N TYR A 223 -5.65 11.49 19.94
CA TYR A 223 -4.68 11.53 18.83
C TYR A 223 -3.44 10.64 19.09
N ASP A 224 -2.78 10.79 20.24
CA ASP A 224 -1.59 9.98 20.59
C ASP A 224 -1.90 8.46 20.54
N PHE A 225 -3.08 8.06 21.00
CA PHE A 225 -3.54 6.66 21.00
C PHE A 225 -3.73 6.12 19.58
N ASN A 226 -4.42 6.87 18.72
CA ASN A 226 -4.67 6.45 17.35
C ASN A 226 -3.39 6.39 16.52
N MET A 227 -2.49 7.37 16.67
CA MET A 227 -1.18 7.37 16.00
C MET A 227 -0.32 6.18 16.44
N ALA A 228 -0.33 5.80 17.72
CA ALA A 228 0.36 4.60 18.20
C ALA A 228 -0.17 3.32 17.54
N LEU A 229 -1.48 3.24 17.29
CA LEU A 229 -2.11 2.10 16.61
C LEU A 229 -1.79 2.06 15.11
N THR A 230 -1.80 3.21 14.43
CA THR A 230 -1.34 3.34 13.03
C THR A 230 0.12 2.91 12.88
N TYR A 231 1.06 3.48 13.65
CA TYR A 231 2.47 3.10 13.55
C TYR A 231 2.74 1.63 13.89
N LEU A 232 1.95 1.01 14.79
CA LEU A 232 2.04 -0.43 15.04
C LEU A 232 1.70 -1.24 13.78
N THR A 233 0.58 -0.95 13.11
CA THR A 233 0.21 -1.66 11.87
C THR A 233 1.27 -1.45 10.77
N PHE A 234 1.75 -0.21 10.61
CA PHE A 234 2.75 0.15 9.60
C PHE A 234 4.10 -0.55 9.81
N SER A 235 4.45 -0.87 11.06
CA SER A 235 5.74 -1.51 11.37
C SER A 235 5.95 -2.87 10.69
N ALA A 236 4.87 -3.58 10.31
CA ALA A 236 4.95 -4.84 9.57
C ALA A 236 5.47 -4.68 8.12
N ASN A 237 5.40 -3.47 7.57
CA ASN A 237 5.76 -3.14 6.19
C ASN A 237 5.03 -4.03 5.18
N ASP A 238 3.70 -3.94 5.20
CA ASP A 238 2.74 -4.67 4.36
C ASP A 238 1.72 -3.65 3.83
N GLY A 239 1.65 -3.48 2.50
CA GLY A 239 0.79 -2.48 1.85
C GLY A 239 -0.72 -2.71 1.99
N HIS A 240 -1.13 -3.91 2.44
CA HIS A 240 -2.51 -4.27 2.77
C HIS A 240 -2.84 -4.15 4.27
N LEU A 241 -1.86 -3.96 5.16
CA LEU A 241 -2.08 -3.80 6.61
C LEU A 241 -2.01 -2.32 7.02
N ALA A 242 -3.13 -1.75 7.46
CA ALA A 242 -3.19 -0.38 7.94
C ALA A 242 -4.31 -0.17 8.97
N TYR A 243 -4.02 0.51 10.09
CA TYR A 243 -5.02 1.20 10.90
C TYR A 243 -5.01 2.70 10.54
N ARG A 244 -6.18 3.25 10.25
CA ARG A 244 -6.36 4.68 9.91
C ARG A 244 -7.55 5.26 10.65
N ASN A 245 -7.48 6.57 10.91
CA ASN A 245 -8.54 7.32 11.54
C ASN A 245 -8.66 8.71 10.88
N ASP A 246 -9.83 8.96 10.31
CA ASP A 246 -10.17 10.13 9.52
C ASP A 246 -10.25 11.39 10.40
N CYS A 247 -10.66 11.22 11.66
CA CYS A 247 -10.65 12.23 12.74
C CYS A 247 -9.33 13.01 12.86
N TYR A 248 -8.22 12.40 12.44
CA TYR A 248 -6.88 12.97 12.52
C TYR A 248 -6.17 13.02 11.16
N SER A 249 -6.93 12.87 10.07
CA SER A 249 -6.46 12.90 8.69
C SER A 249 -7.12 14.02 7.87
N VAL A 250 -7.83 14.96 8.53
CA VAL A 250 -8.59 16.07 7.89
C VAL A 250 -7.71 17.18 7.30
N ALA A 251 -6.38 17.08 7.38
CA ALA A 251 -5.45 18.08 6.89
C ALA A 251 -4.28 17.44 6.10
N THR A 252 -3.81 18.14 5.06
CA THR A 252 -2.62 17.77 4.30
C THR A 252 -1.52 18.79 4.57
N PHE A 253 -0.33 18.30 4.94
CA PHE A 253 0.88 19.11 5.15
C PHE A 253 1.80 18.98 3.94
N THR A 254 2.05 20.07 3.23
CA THR A 254 2.86 20.09 1.99
C THR A 254 4.06 21.03 2.12
N GLN A 255 5.25 20.54 1.78
CA GLN A 255 6.41 21.39 1.52
C GLN A 255 6.32 21.98 0.11
N PRO A 256 6.58 23.28 -0.10
CA PRO A 256 6.62 23.91 -1.42
C PRO A 256 7.86 23.54 -2.27
N ILE A 257 8.59 22.49 -1.87
CA ILE A 257 9.66 21.85 -2.65
C ILE A 257 9.43 20.34 -2.65
N SER A 258 9.80 19.67 -3.73
CA SER A 258 9.86 18.20 -3.78
C SER A 258 11.29 17.72 -4.03
N LEU A 259 11.62 16.52 -3.55
CA LEU A 259 13.00 16.00 -3.52
C LEU A 259 13.12 14.70 -4.31
N TYR A 260 14.26 14.48 -4.94
CA TYR A 260 14.63 13.22 -5.60
C TYR A 260 16.08 12.84 -5.29
N ALA A 261 16.49 11.61 -5.58
CA ALA A 261 17.81 11.09 -5.20
C ALA A 261 18.60 10.52 -6.40
N PRO A 262 18.92 11.34 -7.41
CA PRO A 262 19.59 10.89 -8.62
C PRO A 262 21.03 10.44 -8.35
N VAL A 263 21.52 9.56 -9.21
CA VAL A 263 22.93 9.14 -9.25
C VAL A 263 23.64 9.88 -10.37
N THR A 264 24.53 10.80 -9.99
CA THR A 264 25.37 11.56 -10.94
C THR A 264 26.82 11.12 -10.80
N LYS A 265 27.46 10.69 -11.89
CA LYS A 265 28.86 10.23 -11.92
C LYS A 265 29.18 9.14 -10.87
N GLY A 266 28.20 8.28 -10.55
CA GLY A 266 28.34 7.19 -9.56
C GLY A 266 28.20 7.61 -8.09
N VAL A 267 27.74 8.83 -7.81
CA VAL A 267 27.41 9.35 -6.49
C VAL A 267 25.90 9.60 -6.42
N GLN A 268 25.23 9.03 -5.41
CA GLN A 268 23.83 9.35 -5.11
C GLN A 268 23.75 10.56 -4.18
N SER A 269 22.90 11.52 -4.50
CA SER A 269 22.69 12.74 -3.71
C SER A 269 21.22 13.11 -3.69
N VAL A 270 20.67 13.56 -2.55
CA VAL A 270 19.34 14.18 -2.54
C VAL A 270 19.43 15.54 -3.22
N GLN A 271 18.53 15.81 -4.16
CA GLN A 271 18.44 17.06 -4.92
C GLN A 271 16.98 17.56 -4.95
N VAL A 272 16.78 18.85 -5.24
CA VAL A 272 15.45 19.43 -5.41
C VAL A 272 14.90 19.07 -6.79
N PHE A 273 13.79 18.32 -6.83
CA PHE A 273 13.10 17.97 -8.07
C PHE A 273 12.32 19.16 -8.62
N TYR A 274 11.56 19.86 -7.77
CA TYR A 274 10.75 21.03 -8.08
C TYR A 274 10.72 21.98 -6.89
N ALA A 275 10.53 23.28 -7.15
CA ALA A 275 10.38 24.32 -6.14
C ALA A 275 9.33 25.35 -6.56
N ASP A 276 8.31 25.56 -5.74
CA ASP A 276 7.31 26.61 -5.94
C ASP A 276 7.89 27.98 -5.53
N THR A 277 8.47 28.67 -6.51
CA THR A 277 9.02 30.03 -6.33
C THR A 277 7.95 31.12 -6.18
N THR A 278 6.64 30.79 -6.19
CA THR A 278 5.60 31.73 -5.75
C THR A 278 5.38 31.71 -4.23
N ASN A 279 5.91 30.70 -3.51
CA ASN A 279 6.00 30.75 -2.05
C ASN A 279 7.19 31.62 -1.62
N LYS A 280 6.92 32.73 -0.92
CA LYS A 280 7.94 33.70 -0.46
C LYS A 280 9.06 33.13 0.42
N ASN A 281 8.90 31.93 0.98
CA ASN A 281 9.90 31.26 1.82
C ASN A 281 10.84 30.34 1.00
N VAL A 282 10.62 30.22 -0.32
CA VAL A 282 11.39 29.38 -1.23
C VAL A 282 12.32 30.24 -2.09
N PRO A 283 13.64 30.15 -1.90
CA PRO A 283 14.60 30.80 -2.79
C PRO A 283 14.40 30.43 -4.27
N LYS A 284 14.66 31.39 -5.15
CA LYS A 284 14.67 31.17 -6.59
C LYS A 284 15.84 30.23 -6.98
N ASN A 285 15.68 29.52 -8.08
CA ASN A 285 16.72 28.69 -8.71
C ASN A 285 17.23 27.52 -7.83
N LEU A 286 16.35 26.91 -7.02
CA LEU A 286 16.71 25.74 -6.19
C LEU A 286 16.72 24.39 -6.91
N VAL A 287 16.12 24.27 -8.10
CA VAL A 287 16.04 22.99 -8.84
C VAL A 287 17.44 22.43 -9.11
N ASP A 288 17.60 21.12 -8.94
CA ASP A 288 18.86 20.36 -9.03
C ASP A 288 19.96 20.75 -8.02
N CYS A 289 19.71 21.71 -7.10
CA CYS A 289 20.62 21.93 -5.96
C CYS A 289 20.61 20.72 -5.01
N VAL A 290 21.79 20.35 -4.51
CA VAL A 290 21.96 19.22 -3.59
C VAL A 290 21.48 19.61 -2.19
N VAL A 291 20.58 18.83 -1.63
CA VAL A 291 20.19 18.94 -0.21
C VAL A 291 21.22 18.17 0.61
N THR A 292 22.03 18.88 1.37
CA THR A 292 23.10 18.27 2.20
C THR A 292 22.52 17.76 3.52
N THR A 293 21.75 18.61 4.22
CA THR A 293 21.07 18.26 5.47
C THR A 293 19.63 18.72 5.52
N ILE A 294 18.82 17.97 6.26
CA ILE A 294 17.42 18.26 6.62
C ILE A 294 17.30 18.11 8.13
N ASP A 295 16.79 19.12 8.82
CA ASP A 295 16.72 19.22 10.30
C ASP A 295 18.06 18.88 10.99
N GLY A 296 19.18 19.25 10.36
CA GLY A 296 20.55 18.99 10.83
C GLY A 296 21.08 17.57 10.58
N LYS A 297 20.27 16.64 10.07
CA LYS A 297 20.68 15.28 9.67
C LYS A 297 21.06 15.22 8.19
N PRO A 298 21.95 14.30 7.75
CA PRO A 298 22.18 14.05 6.32
C PRO A 298 20.87 13.78 5.58
N ALA A 299 20.65 14.43 4.43
CA ALA A 299 19.32 14.47 3.80
C ALA A 299 18.74 13.07 3.49
N LEU A 300 19.56 12.16 2.95
CA LEU A 300 19.12 10.79 2.63
C LEU A 300 18.75 9.98 3.90
N GLN A 301 19.46 10.20 5.01
CA GLN A 301 19.14 9.58 6.30
C GLN A 301 17.82 10.13 6.86
N ALA A 302 17.62 11.46 6.82
CA ALA A 302 16.38 12.08 7.29
C ALA A 302 15.15 11.58 6.52
N ILE A 303 15.31 11.33 5.20
CA ILE A 303 14.28 10.73 4.36
C ILE A 303 14.05 9.27 4.73
N GLN A 304 15.11 8.45 4.85
CA GLN A 304 14.96 7.03 5.22
C GLN A 304 14.29 6.85 6.60
N GLU A 305 14.68 7.63 7.61
CA GLU A 305 14.06 7.59 8.94
C GLU A 305 12.56 7.97 8.91
N PHE A 306 12.15 8.85 7.99
CA PHE A 306 10.73 9.14 7.77
C PHE A 306 10.00 7.96 7.12
N THR A 307 10.59 7.33 6.10
CA THR A 307 9.94 6.22 5.38
C THR A 307 9.89 4.94 6.22
N ASP A 308 10.91 4.69 7.04
CA ASP A 308 10.97 3.55 7.97
C ASP A 308 9.85 3.57 9.02
N ARG A 309 9.36 4.75 9.39
CA ARG A 309 8.25 4.96 10.33
C ARG A 309 6.88 5.05 9.64
N THR A 310 6.80 5.61 8.42
CA THR A 310 5.51 6.01 7.84
C THR A 310 5.12 5.29 6.55
N SER A 311 6.08 4.83 5.74
CA SER A 311 5.79 4.38 4.37
C SER A 311 5.02 3.06 4.35
N ALA A 312 5.59 2.02 4.98
CA ALA A 312 5.03 0.68 5.14
C ALA A 312 4.60 -0.08 3.87
N ILE A 313 4.64 0.51 2.66
CA ILE A 313 4.20 -0.15 1.43
C ILE A 313 5.04 -1.37 1.03
N SER A 314 6.27 -1.51 1.54
CA SER A 314 7.22 -2.52 1.08
C SER A 314 8.23 -2.94 2.16
N LYS A 315 8.64 -4.20 2.13
CA LYS A 315 9.73 -4.73 2.98
C LYS A 315 11.12 -4.24 2.53
N ASP A 316 11.20 -3.66 1.34
CA ASP A 316 12.41 -3.07 0.76
C ASP A 316 12.61 -1.61 1.23
N PRO A 317 13.73 -1.25 1.87
CA PRO A 317 14.04 0.15 2.19
C PRO A 317 14.24 1.03 0.94
N GLY A 318 14.74 0.48 -0.17
CA GLY A 318 14.90 1.20 -1.43
C GLY A 318 13.57 1.56 -2.10
N VAL A 319 12.57 0.68 -1.99
CA VAL A 319 11.22 1.01 -2.49
C VAL A 319 10.52 2.02 -1.58
N ARG A 320 10.67 1.88 -0.25
CA ARG A 320 10.16 2.90 0.69
C ARG A 320 10.88 4.25 0.53
N LEU A 321 12.14 4.27 0.11
CA LEU A 321 12.83 5.50 -0.30
C LEU A 321 12.20 6.11 -1.55
N ASN A 322 11.87 5.31 -2.59
CA ASN A 322 11.14 5.82 -3.76
C ASN A 322 9.81 6.48 -3.35
N ASP A 323 9.06 5.92 -2.39
CA ASP A 323 7.78 6.46 -1.89
C ASP A 323 7.89 7.84 -1.22
N ALA A 324 9.04 8.16 -0.64
CA ALA A 324 9.31 9.50 -0.11
C ALA A 324 9.57 10.55 -1.21
N LEU A 325 10.10 10.13 -2.35
CA LEU A 325 10.70 11.01 -3.35
C LEU A 325 9.71 11.35 -4.48
N ALA A 326 10.01 12.42 -5.19
CA ALA A 326 9.26 12.84 -6.36
C ALA A 326 9.40 11.81 -7.49
N SER A 327 8.28 11.47 -8.13
CA SER A 327 8.22 10.58 -9.29
C SER A 327 7.30 11.15 -10.36
N THR A 328 7.63 10.88 -11.62
CA THR A 328 6.73 11.13 -12.75
C THR A 328 5.87 9.88 -12.97
N ALA A 329 4.55 10.05 -13.04
CA ALA A 329 3.57 8.97 -13.16
C ALA A 329 2.53 9.31 -14.23
N TRP A 330 1.92 8.30 -14.86
CA TRP A 330 0.79 8.49 -15.76
C TRP A 330 -0.52 8.15 -15.05
N TYR A 331 -1.53 9.02 -15.17
CA TYR A 331 -2.88 8.78 -14.68
C TYR A 331 -3.85 9.61 -15.55
N ASN A 332 -4.31 9.03 -16.66
CA ASN A 332 -4.91 9.70 -17.83
C ASN A 332 -3.97 10.68 -18.56
N ASP A 333 -3.14 11.45 -17.83
CA ASP A 333 -2.06 12.30 -18.32
C ASP A 333 -0.80 12.12 -17.44
N TRP A 334 0.35 12.61 -17.89
CA TRP A 334 1.61 12.55 -17.15
C TRP A 334 1.72 13.65 -16.09
N GLN A 335 1.79 13.23 -14.82
CA GLN A 335 1.81 14.10 -13.64
C GLN A 335 3.07 13.88 -12.79
N VAL A 336 3.42 14.86 -11.96
CA VAL A 336 4.56 14.78 -11.03
C VAL A 336 4.04 14.59 -9.61
N SER A 337 4.29 13.41 -9.03
CA SER A 337 4.19 13.22 -7.58
C SER A 337 5.29 14.03 -6.88
N PRO A 338 4.98 14.80 -5.82
CA PRO A 338 5.99 15.45 -4.98
C PRO A 338 6.65 14.49 -3.99
N GLY A 339 6.18 13.24 -3.87
CA GLY A 339 6.66 12.24 -2.92
C GLY A 339 6.13 12.41 -1.50
N GLY A 340 5.97 11.29 -0.78
CA GLY A 340 5.41 11.24 0.56
C GLY A 340 6.26 11.94 1.64
N PHE A 341 7.53 12.27 1.38
CA PHE A 341 8.32 13.10 2.28
C PHE A 341 7.87 14.57 2.23
N SER A 342 7.45 15.02 1.05
CA SER A 342 7.07 16.41 0.75
C SER A 342 5.58 16.66 1.01
N ARG A 343 4.71 15.66 0.81
CA ARG A 343 3.26 15.71 1.10
C ARG A 343 2.91 14.67 2.17
N ARG A 344 2.43 15.11 3.33
CA ARG A 344 2.16 14.26 4.52
C ARG A 344 0.72 14.42 5.02
N TRP A 345 0.17 13.34 5.55
CA TRP A 345 -1.08 13.30 6.33
C TRP A 345 -0.81 13.47 7.83
N GLU A 346 0.30 12.92 8.35
CA GLU A 346 0.69 13.07 9.75
C GLU A 346 1.06 14.52 10.08
N VAL A 347 0.67 14.99 11.27
CA VAL A 347 1.07 16.32 11.76
C VAL A 347 2.59 16.32 11.97
N PRO A 348 3.37 17.15 11.23
CA PRO A 348 4.82 17.16 11.36
C PRO A 348 5.26 17.64 12.75
N ALA A 349 6.41 17.15 13.23
CA ALA A 349 6.92 17.49 14.57
C ALA A 349 7.34 18.97 14.76
N LYS A 350 7.37 19.76 13.67
CA LYS A 350 7.66 21.20 13.63
C LYS A 350 6.70 21.88 12.64
N ALA A 351 6.44 23.18 12.83
CA ALA A 351 5.70 24.03 11.88
C ALA A 351 6.46 24.31 10.57
N SER A 352 7.75 24.03 10.53
CA SER A 352 8.66 24.24 9.40
C SER A 352 9.74 23.16 9.35
N MET A 353 10.48 23.06 8.25
CA MET A 353 11.64 22.19 8.10
C MET A 353 12.90 23.00 7.77
N ASP A 354 14.04 22.62 8.35
CA ASP A 354 15.31 23.31 8.16
C ASP A 354 16.18 22.60 7.12
N TYR A 355 16.39 23.21 5.96
CA TYR A 355 17.19 22.67 4.86
C TYR A 355 18.57 23.33 4.76
N THR A 356 19.53 22.61 4.18
CA THR A 356 20.78 23.21 3.69
C THR A 356 21.06 22.77 2.26
N PHE A 357 21.02 23.73 1.31
CA PHE A 357 21.23 23.49 -0.11
C PHE A 357 22.64 23.88 -0.56
N GLN A 358 23.22 23.07 -1.43
CA GLN A 358 24.46 23.32 -2.16
C GLN A 358 24.13 23.47 -3.65
N CYS A 359 24.16 24.71 -4.15
CA CYS A 359 23.85 25.05 -5.54
C CYS A 359 25.15 25.30 -6.32
N GLY A 360 25.58 24.34 -7.13
CA GLY A 360 26.86 24.42 -7.85
C GLY A 360 28.03 24.65 -6.89
N THR A 361 28.83 25.69 -7.15
CA THR A 361 29.98 26.13 -6.33
C THR A 361 29.66 27.25 -5.34
N ALA A 362 28.39 27.67 -5.20
CA ALA A 362 28.00 28.71 -4.26
C ALA A 362 28.18 28.25 -2.79
N ALA A 363 28.18 29.20 -1.84
CA ALA A 363 28.19 28.86 -0.42
C ALA A 363 26.92 28.09 0.00
N PRO A 364 26.99 27.13 0.95
CA PRO A 364 25.82 26.42 1.43
C PRO A 364 24.76 27.37 2.03
N GLN A 365 23.57 27.38 1.46
CA GLN A 365 22.46 28.22 1.93
C GLN A 365 21.59 27.44 2.92
N LYS A 366 21.28 28.05 4.08
CA LYS A 366 20.35 27.50 5.08
C LYS A 366 18.99 28.16 4.95
N VAL A 367 17.92 27.36 4.92
CA VAL A 367 16.57 27.83 4.64
C VAL A 367 15.57 27.09 5.53
N THR A 368 14.77 27.83 6.29
CA THR A 368 13.64 27.27 7.06
C THR A 368 12.36 27.46 6.27
N ILE A 369 11.73 26.36 5.85
CA ILE A 369 10.55 26.37 4.97
C ILE A 369 9.31 25.92 5.79
N PRO A 370 8.32 26.80 6.01
CA PRO A 370 7.06 26.43 6.66
C PRO A 370 6.27 25.38 5.88
N TRP A 371 5.51 24.55 6.60
CA TRP A 371 4.51 23.70 5.97
C TRP A 371 3.34 24.53 5.45
N ILE A 372 2.98 24.35 4.18
CA ILE A 372 1.65 24.71 3.68
C ILE A 372 0.68 23.67 4.25
N VAL A 373 -0.45 24.10 4.81
CA VAL A 373 -1.48 23.19 5.30
C VAL A 373 -2.80 23.51 4.63
N THR A 374 -3.46 22.50 4.09
CA THR A 374 -4.79 22.60 3.46
C THR A 374 -5.72 21.58 4.10
N PRO A 375 -7.06 21.74 3.98
CA PRO A 375 -8.00 20.65 4.21
C PRO A 375 -7.64 19.41 3.36
N SER A 376 -8.04 18.24 3.83
CA SER A 376 -8.07 16.99 3.04
C SER A 376 -9.51 16.64 2.64
N SER A 377 -9.68 15.55 1.89
CA SER A 377 -10.99 14.96 1.57
C SER A 377 -11.80 14.49 2.78
N HIS A 378 -11.20 14.43 3.97
CA HIS A 378 -11.88 14.05 5.22
C HIS A 378 -12.33 15.26 6.05
N PHE A 379 -12.08 16.49 5.59
CA PHE A 379 -12.49 17.70 6.32
C PHE A 379 -13.95 18.06 6.02
N GLU A 380 -14.83 17.86 6.99
CA GLU A 380 -16.22 18.34 6.88
C GLU A 380 -16.30 19.84 7.21
N THR A 381 -16.36 20.69 6.18
CA THR A 381 -16.54 22.16 6.32
C THR A 381 -17.91 22.51 6.89
N GLY A 382 -17.99 23.53 7.75
CA GLY A 382 -19.25 24.04 8.33
C GLY A 382 -19.94 23.15 9.36
N THR A 383 -19.46 21.94 9.63
CA THR A 383 -20.14 20.99 10.54
C THR A 383 -19.76 21.18 12.02
N PHE A 384 -18.62 21.81 12.31
CA PHE A 384 -18.11 22.00 13.67
C PHE A 384 -17.67 23.44 13.96
N LYS A 385 -17.57 23.78 15.25
CA LYS A 385 -17.19 25.13 15.72
C LYS A 385 -16.32 25.14 16.97
N ASP A 386 -16.18 23.98 17.63
CA ASP A 386 -15.50 23.79 18.91
C ASP A 386 -15.01 22.33 19.06
N THR A 387 -14.22 22.04 20.10
CA THR A 387 -13.61 20.70 20.32
C THR A 387 -14.65 19.59 20.47
N LYS A 388 -15.84 19.91 21.01
CA LYS A 388 -16.94 18.97 21.19
C LYS A 388 -17.58 18.62 19.85
N THR A 389 -18.00 19.64 19.09
CA THR A 389 -18.65 19.46 17.78
C THR A 389 -17.70 18.85 16.75
N TYR A 390 -16.39 19.11 16.84
CA TYR A 390 -15.37 18.40 16.05
C TYR A 390 -15.43 16.89 16.30
N TRP A 391 -15.49 16.47 17.56
CA TRP A 391 -15.60 15.06 17.92
C TRP A 391 -16.90 14.43 17.41
N GLU A 392 -18.02 15.14 17.57
CA GLU A 392 -19.36 14.67 17.19
C GLU A 392 -19.53 14.52 15.66
N THR A 393 -18.73 15.21 14.86
CA THR A 393 -18.82 15.22 13.38
C THR A 393 -17.64 14.50 12.72
N GLN A 394 -16.42 15.01 12.87
CA GLN A 394 -15.22 14.49 12.20
C GLN A 394 -14.77 13.12 12.73
N CYS A 395 -15.13 12.76 13.97
CA CYS A 395 -14.51 11.63 14.67
C CYS A 395 -15.43 10.44 14.93
N LEU A 396 -16.66 10.66 15.42
CA LEU A 396 -17.60 9.56 15.62
C LEU A 396 -18.02 8.95 14.27
N ALA A 397 -17.94 7.62 14.17
CA ALA A 397 -18.67 6.92 13.12
C ALA A 397 -20.18 7.15 13.32
N PRO A 398 -20.99 7.26 12.25
CA PRO A 398 -22.43 7.17 12.40
C PRO A 398 -22.78 5.88 13.13
N LEU A 399 -23.79 5.93 14.01
CA LEU A 399 -24.31 4.76 14.73
C LEU A 399 -24.95 3.81 13.71
N SER A 400 -24.11 2.90 13.22
CA SER A 400 -24.17 2.32 11.87
C SER A 400 -25.38 1.40 11.65
N PRO A 401 -25.79 1.22 10.39
CA PRO A 401 -25.28 -0.01 9.75
C PRO A 401 -24.69 0.13 8.34
N TYR A 402 -25.06 1.17 7.57
CA TYR A 402 -24.76 1.37 6.14
C TYR A 402 -24.72 2.86 5.75
N ASP A 403 -24.42 3.11 4.46
CA ASP A 403 -24.35 4.41 3.76
C ASP A 403 -23.17 5.33 4.10
N ASN A 404 -22.24 5.46 3.14
CA ASN A 404 -21.13 6.42 3.13
C ASN A 404 -21.40 7.59 2.15
N GLY A 405 -22.65 7.88 1.81
CA GLY A 405 -23.04 8.79 0.72
C GLY A 405 -22.87 8.18 -0.68
N ARG A 406 -22.37 6.94 -0.78
CA ARG A 406 -22.50 6.11 -1.98
C ARG A 406 -23.68 5.18 -1.78
N SER A 407 -24.71 5.38 -2.59
CA SER A 407 -25.88 4.50 -2.68
C SER A 407 -25.47 3.03 -2.80
N ASP A 408 -25.89 2.20 -1.84
CA ASP A 408 -25.64 0.74 -1.81
C ASP A 408 -26.41 -0.05 -2.91
N ASP A 409 -26.75 0.58 -4.04
CA ASP A 409 -27.39 -0.06 -5.21
C ASP A 409 -26.37 -0.78 -6.10
N HIS A 410 -25.74 -1.80 -5.51
CA HIS A 410 -24.98 -2.82 -6.21
C HIS A 410 -25.65 -4.17 -5.95
N SER A 411 -26.81 -4.36 -6.59
CA SER A 411 -27.78 -5.47 -6.42
C SER A 411 -27.26 -6.89 -6.71
N SER A 412 -26.02 -7.02 -7.18
CA SER A 412 -25.45 -8.22 -7.81
C SER A 412 -25.13 -9.39 -6.87
N ASN A 413 -25.19 -10.61 -7.43
CA ASN A 413 -25.23 -11.88 -6.71
C ASN A 413 -23.89 -12.60 -6.50
N ASP A 414 -22.76 -12.02 -6.92
CA ASP A 414 -21.50 -12.75 -7.12
C ASP A 414 -20.41 -12.47 -6.06
N LEU A 415 -19.78 -13.53 -5.56
CA LEU A 415 -18.61 -13.53 -4.69
C LEU A 415 -17.40 -12.83 -5.33
N ARG A 416 -17.25 -12.94 -6.65
CA ARG A 416 -16.18 -12.28 -7.43
C ARG A 416 -16.23 -10.76 -7.27
N GLN A 417 -17.41 -10.19 -7.03
CA GLN A 417 -17.51 -8.78 -6.67
C GLN A 417 -16.83 -8.49 -5.33
N ARG A 418 -17.02 -9.29 -4.28
CA ARG A 418 -16.54 -8.94 -2.92
C ARG A 418 -15.02 -8.97 -2.76
N ILE A 419 -14.31 -9.60 -3.67
CA ILE A 419 -12.86 -9.55 -3.79
C ILE A 419 -12.38 -8.20 -4.38
N ASN A 420 -13.27 -7.48 -5.08
CA ASN A 420 -13.03 -6.18 -5.73
C ASN A 420 -13.85 -5.00 -5.12
N VAL A 421 -14.97 -5.24 -4.43
CA VAL A 421 -15.92 -4.21 -3.96
C VAL A 421 -15.38 -3.55 -2.70
N ALA A 422 -15.09 -2.26 -2.84
CA ALA A 422 -14.16 -1.52 -2.00
C ALA A 422 -12.75 -2.14 -2.08
N PRO A 423 -11.89 -1.68 -3.02
CA PRO A 423 -10.46 -1.79 -2.84
C PRO A 423 -10.10 -0.97 -1.59
N ALA A 424 -10.13 -1.64 -0.42
CA ALA A 424 -9.80 -1.05 0.86
C ALA A 424 -8.44 -0.39 0.73
N THR A 425 -8.42 0.95 0.73
CA THR A 425 -7.36 1.74 0.10
C THR A 425 -6.01 1.25 0.57
N THR A 426 -5.18 0.75 -0.35
CA THR A 426 -3.82 0.35 0.01
C THR A 426 -3.06 1.58 0.49
N LEU A 427 -2.03 1.40 1.32
CA LEU A 427 -1.20 2.54 1.74
C LEU A 427 -0.57 3.26 0.54
N TYR A 428 -0.45 2.56 -0.59
CA TYR A 428 -0.10 3.16 -1.86
C TYR A 428 -1.15 4.15 -2.38
N ARG A 429 -2.44 3.79 -2.42
CA ARG A 429 -3.49 4.64 -3.02
C ARG A 429 -3.57 6.02 -2.36
N GLU A 430 -3.52 6.10 -1.04
CA GLU A 430 -3.58 7.38 -0.30
C GLU A 430 -2.33 8.25 -0.47
N ARG A 431 -1.19 7.64 -0.83
CA ARG A 431 0.08 8.33 -1.13
C ARG A 431 0.19 8.73 -2.60
N GLY A 432 -0.26 7.85 -3.50
CA GLY A 432 -0.23 8.00 -4.95
C GLY A 432 -1.35 8.84 -5.54
N HIS A 433 -2.50 8.96 -4.87
CA HIS A 433 -3.57 9.91 -5.21
C HIS A 433 -3.16 11.35 -4.86
N ILE A 434 -2.16 11.87 -5.57
CA ILE A 434 -2.07 13.29 -5.87
C ILE A 434 -2.97 13.55 -7.07
N GLN A 435 -4.30 13.50 -6.85
CA GLN A 435 -5.16 14.38 -7.59
C GLN A 435 -4.76 15.80 -7.21
N PHE A 436 -3.96 16.43 -8.07
CA PHE A 436 -4.03 17.88 -8.14
C PHE A 436 -5.45 18.26 -8.59
N GLY A 437 -6.01 19.33 -8.03
CA GLY A 437 -7.26 19.89 -8.54
C GLY A 437 -7.12 20.21 -10.03
N SER A 438 -8.26 20.14 -10.75
CA SER A 438 -8.36 20.38 -12.19
C SER A 438 -7.82 21.77 -12.58
N GLY A 439 -6.51 21.82 -12.86
CA GLY A 439 -5.75 23.06 -13.00
C GLY A 439 -4.25 22.81 -13.16
N ASN A 440 -3.65 21.93 -12.35
CA ASN A 440 -2.22 21.56 -12.53
C ASN A 440 -2.04 20.52 -13.64
N ARG A 441 -2.18 20.97 -14.88
CA ARG A 441 -1.39 20.40 -15.97
C ARG A 441 0.10 20.62 -15.66
N ASN A 442 0.99 19.87 -16.28
CA ASN A 442 2.39 20.28 -16.37
C ASN A 442 2.47 21.53 -17.26
N GLY A 443 2.26 22.70 -16.65
CA GLY A 443 2.00 23.99 -17.30
C GLY A 443 0.88 24.74 -16.58
N ARG A 444 1.23 25.81 -15.85
CA ARG A 444 0.24 26.80 -15.37
C ARG A 444 -0.35 27.55 -16.58
N ASP A 445 -1.57 28.05 -16.41
CA ASP A 445 -2.13 29.16 -17.18
C ASP A 445 -2.11 28.99 -18.72
N GLY A 446 -2.49 27.80 -19.19
CA GLY A 446 -2.82 27.54 -20.60
C GLY A 446 -1.62 27.32 -21.54
N ALA A 447 -0.38 27.46 -21.07
CA ALA A 447 0.80 27.10 -21.84
C ALA A 447 1.05 25.57 -21.83
N GLU A 448 1.50 25.00 -22.95
CA GLU A 448 2.14 23.68 -22.94
C GLU A 448 3.43 23.77 -22.11
N GLY A 449 3.46 23.15 -20.93
CA GLY A 449 4.71 22.92 -20.22
C GLY A 449 5.57 21.85 -20.93
N PRO A 450 6.80 21.60 -20.44
CA PRO A 450 7.73 20.69 -21.09
C PRO A 450 7.14 19.28 -21.18
N LYS A 451 7.06 18.73 -22.40
CA LYS A 451 6.50 17.40 -22.65
C LYS A 451 7.30 16.34 -21.89
N VAL A 452 6.60 15.60 -21.03
CA VAL A 452 7.18 14.56 -20.18
C VAL A 452 7.80 13.45 -21.05
N ILE A 453 7.08 13.03 -22.09
CA ILE A 453 7.56 12.06 -23.08
C ILE A 453 8.10 12.79 -24.31
N THR A 454 9.31 12.44 -24.74
CA THR A 454 10.09 13.18 -25.75
C THR A 454 10.68 12.28 -26.85
N GLN A 455 10.91 11.00 -26.54
CA GLN A 455 11.53 9.98 -27.38
C GLN A 455 10.57 8.86 -27.79
N ALA A 456 9.27 9.02 -27.49
CA ALA A 456 8.20 8.11 -27.89
C ALA A 456 6.99 8.88 -28.41
N THR A 457 6.13 8.19 -29.16
CA THR A 457 4.87 8.71 -29.72
C THR A 457 3.70 7.87 -29.22
N GLU A 458 2.66 8.52 -28.73
CA GLU A 458 1.44 7.86 -28.24
C GLU A 458 0.64 7.25 -29.39
N VAL A 459 -0.01 6.12 -29.12
CA VAL A 459 -0.76 5.31 -30.09
C VAL A 459 -2.20 5.07 -29.63
N ALA A 460 -2.41 4.93 -28.32
CA ALA A 460 -3.71 4.81 -27.68
C ALA A 460 -3.60 5.01 -26.16
N THR A 461 -4.72 5.31 -25.53
CA THR A 461 -4.92 5.35 -24.07
C THR A 461 -6.25 4.68 -23.70
N THR A 462 -6.35 4.23 -22.45
CA THR A 462 -7.59 3.83 -21.76
C THR A 462 -7.71 4.67 -20.48
N THR A 463 -8.52 4.28 -19.48
CA THR A 463 -8.48 4.93 -18.15
C THR A 463 -7.21 4.55 -17.36
N SER A 464 -6.63 3.39 -17.68
CA SER A 464 -5.68 2.64 -16.85
C SER A 464 -4.35 2.33 -17.54
N THR A 465 -4.33 2.36 -18.88
CA THR A 465 -3.15 2.02 -19.70
C THR A 465 -2.88 3.04 -20.81
N ALA A 466 -1.60 3.36 -21.07
CA ALA A 466 -1.15 4.15 -22.22
C ALA A 466 -0.16 3.37 -23.11
N PHE A 467 -0.28 3.52 -24.43
CA PHE A 467 0.47 2.74 -25.43
C PHE A 467 1.36 3.64 -26.29
N TYR A 468 2.65 3.34 -26.37
CA TYR A 468 3.67 4.16 -27.05
C TYR A 468 4.56 3.36 -28.00
N THR A 469 5.03 4.02 -29.07
CA THR A 469 6.11 3.54 -29.96
C THR A 469 7.38 4.37 -29.73
N LEU A 470 8.57 3.77 -29.69
CA LEU A 470 9.81 4.52 -29.47
C LEU A 470 10.34 5.17 -30.78
N ASN A 471 10.51 6.49 -30.78
CA ASN A 471 10.84 7.30 -31.96
C ASN A 471 12.17 6.86 -32.61
N LYS A 472 13.16 6.49 -31.78
CA LYS A 472 14.49 6.05 -32.21
C LYS A 472 14.65 4.53 -32.35
N ASN A 473 13.67 3.74 -31.92
CA ASN A 473 13.72 2.28 -32.00
C ASN A 473 12.31 1.71 -32.24
N LYS A 474 11.79 1.87 -33.46
CA LYS A 474 10.42 1.48 -33.84
C LYS A 474 10.12 -0.03 -33.70
N ASN A 475 11.14 -0.88 -33.48
CA ASN A 475 10.93 -2.28 -33.15
C ASN A 475 10.50 -2.49 -31.67
N VAL A 476 10.72 -1.52 -30.79
CA VAL A 476 10.42 -1.58 -29.36
C VAL A 476 9.30 -0.60 -29.03
N CYS A 477 8.28 -1.09 -28.33
CA CYS A 477 7.10 -0.33 -27.94
C CYS A 477 6.81 -0.54 -26.45
N VAL A 478 5.93 0.30 -25.89
CA VAL A 478 5.66 0.35 -24.45
C VAL A 478 4.16 0.32 -24.20
N ALA A 479 3.74 -0.47 -23.22
CA ALA A 479 2.44 -0.32 -22.58
C ALA A 479 2.69 0.08 -21.11
N VAL A 480 2.28 1.30 -20.75
CA VAL A 480 2.33 1.85 -19.40
C VAL A 480 1.04 1.44 -18.70
N ILE A 481 1.08 0.39 -17.89
CA ILE A 481 -0.03 -0.09 -17.09
C ILE A 481 0.09 0.57 -15.72
N ALA A 482 -0.56 1.72 -15.54
CA ALA A 482 -0.38 2.55 -14.35
C ALA A 482 -1.21 2.07 -13.15
N THR A 483 -2.26 1.30 -13.40
CA THR A 483 -3.12 0.72 -12.36
C THR A 483 -3.96 -0.42 -12.95
N GLU A 484 -4.43 -1.33 -12.11
CA GLU A 484 -5.51 -2.27 -12.48
C GLU A 484 -6.90 -1.75 -12.05
N GLU A 485 -7.03 -0.48 -11.67
CA GLU A 485 -8.30 0.20 -11.37
C GLU A 485 -9.12 0.51 -12.64
N VAL A 486 -9.63 -0.55 -13.26
CA VAL A 486 -10.57 -0.50 -14.39
C VAL A 486 -12.02 -0.22 -13.93
N GLY A 487 -12.92 0.09 -14.86
CA GLY A 487 -14.35 0.44 -14.64
C GLY A 487 -15.29 -0.64 -14.03
N TYR A 488 -14.81 -1.40 -13.03
CA TYR A 488 -15.46 -2.60 -12.50
C TYR A 488 -16.85 -2.39 -11.88
N PHE A 489 -17.09 -1.24 -11.23
CA PHE A 489 -18.33 -0.98 -10.47
C PHE A 489 -19.60 -0.98 -11.34
N GLU A 490 -19.47 -0.79 -12.64
CA GLU A 490 -20.58 -0.74 -13.61
C GLU A 490 -20.64 -2.01 -14.50
N PHE A 491 -19.80 -3.02 -14.24
CA PHE A 491 -19.53 -4.15 -15.14
C PHE A 491 -19.10 -3.71 -16.57
N ASP A 492 -18.38 -2.60 -16.69
CA ASP A 492 -17.95 -2.09 -17.99
C ASP A 492 -16.76 -2.89 -18.57
N PRO A 493 -16.89 -3.53 -19.75
CA PRO A 493 -15.77 -4.18 -20.45
C PRO A 493 -14.88 -3.20 -21.24
N SER A 494 -15.07 -1.87 -21.13
CA SER A 494 -14.35 -0.88 -21.91
C SER A 494 -12.82 -0.98 -21.74
N ASP A 495 -12.27 -0.90 -20.54
CA ASP A 495 -10.83 -1.06 -20.31
C ASP A 495 -10.30 -2.42 -20.81
N TYR A 496 -11.06 -3.51 -20.61
CA TYR A 496 -10.69 -4.84 -21.07
C TYR A 496 -10.54 -4.90 -22.60
N THR A 497 -11.51 -4.33 -23.33
CA THR A 497 -11.51 -4.31 -24.80
C THR A 497 -10.53 -3.29 -25.37
N GLN A 498 -10.46 -2.08 -24.80
CA GLN A 498 -9.52 -1.03 -25.18
C GLN A 498 -8.06 -1.44 -24.92
N PHE A 499 -7.78 -2.22 -23.88
CA PHE A 499 -6.44 -2.78 -23.62
C PHE A 499 -6.00 -3.73 -24.74
N ILE A 500 -6.90 -4.63 -25.19
CA ILE A 500 -6.66 -5.49 -26.35
C ILE A 500 -6.44 -4.64 -27.61
N ASP A 501 -7.27 -3.62 -27.86
CA ASP A 501 -7.13 -2.74 -29.01
C ASP A 501 -5.83 -1.93 -29.01
N GLY A 502 -5.37 -1.47 -27.85
CA GLY A 502 -4.06 -0.83 -27.69
C GLY A 502 -2.92 -1.76 -28.07
N LEU A 503 -2.94 -3.01 -27.58
CA LEU A 503 -1.97 -4.04 -27.97
C LEU A 503 -2.07 -4.40 -29.46
N GLN A 504 -3.28 -4.41 -30.06
CA GLN A 504 -3.44 -4.56 -31.50
C GLN A 504 -2.87 -3.38 -32.28
N LYS A 505 -3.03 -2.14 -31.81
CA LYS A 505 -2.45 -0.95 -32.47
C LYS A 505 -0.91 -0.97 -32.39
N LEU A 506 -0.32 -1.43 -31.29
CA LEU A 506 1.13 -1.72 -31.22
C LEU A 506 1.54 -2.83 -32.21
N LYS A 507 0.80 -3.95 -32.27
CA LYS A 507 1.03 -5.03 -33.26
C LYS A 507 1.00 -4.49 -34.70
N LYS A 508 0.03 -3.64 -35.04
CA LYS A 508 -0.13 -2.96 -36.34
C LYS A 508 1.00 -1.93 -36.61
N SER A 509 1.63 -1.39 -35.56
CA SER A 509 2.77 -0.44 -35.66
C SER A 509 4.12 -1.11 -35.92
N GLY A 510 4.17 -2.45 -36.08
CA GLY A 510 5.39 -3.20 -36.37
C GLY A 510 6.27 -3.54 -35.16
N CYS A 511 5.76 -3.34 -33.94
CA CYS A 511 6.45 -3.60 -32.68
C CYS A 511 6.87 -5.08 -32.52
N LYS A 512 8.18 -5.35 -32.49
CA LYS A 512 8.76 -6.71 -32.29
C LYS A 512 9.15 -7.01 -30.84
N LYS A 513 9.24 -5.99 -29.99
CA LYS A 513 9.54 -6.09 -28.55
C LYS A 513 8.55 -5.21 -27.77
N LEU A 514 8.23 -5.60 -26.54
CA LEU A 514 7.32 -4.87 -25.67
C LEU A 514 7.93 -4.63 -24.28
N ILE A 515 7.91 -3.39 -23.82
CA ILE A 515 8.15 -3.01 -22.43
C ILE A 515 6.79 -2.84 -21.76
N LEU A 516 6.56 -3.54 -20.65
CA LEU A 516 5.48 -3.24 -19.73
C LEU A 516 6.05 -2.31 -18.65
N ASP A 517 5.64 -1.04 -18.66
CA ASP A 517 5.97 -0.12 -17.59
C ASP A 517 4.85 -0.15 -16.54
N MET A 518 5.19 -0.57 -15.34
CA MET A 518 4.30 -0.60 -14.17
C MET A 518 4.91 0.23 -13.02
N THR A 519 5.71 1.25 -13.38
CA THR A 519 6.23 2.26 -12.48
C THR A 519 5.06 3.11 -11.95
N ASN A 520 4.99 3.28 -10.63
CA ASN A 520 3.86 3.90 -9.95
C ASN A 520 2.52 3.14 -10.00
N ASN A 521 2.53 1.85 -10.36
CA ASN A 521 1.35 1.00 -10.24
C ASN A 521 1.25 0.38 -8.83
N GLY A 522 0.10 0.57 -8.18
CA GLY A 522 -0.16 0.09 -6.82
C GLY A 522 -1.07 -1.13 -6.69
N GLY A 523 -1.50 -1.70 -7.82
CA GLY A 523 -2.57 -2.70 -7.85
C GLY A 523 -3.89 -2.14 -8.39
N GLY A 524 -4.95 -2.91 -8.16
CA GLY A 524 -6.31 -2.63 -8.60
C GLY A 524 -7.13 -3.92 -8.61
N SER A 525 -7.95 -4.12 -9.64
CA SER A 525 -8.90 -5.22 -9.78
C SER A 525 -8.19 -6.58 -10.04
N VAL A 526 -8.57 -7.62 -9.30
CA VAL A 526 -7.89 -8.94 -9.36
C VAL A 526 -8.20 -9.68 -10.68
N ASP A 527 -9.41 -9.54 -11.21
CA ASP A 527 -9.78 -10.01 -12.55
C ASP A 527 -8.93 -9.40 -13.64
N PHE A 528 -8.64 -8.09 -13.60
CA PHE A 528 -7.84 -7.47 -14.65
C PHE A 528 -6.42 -8.04 -14.67
N ALA A 529 -5.84 -8.37 -13.51
CA ALA A 529 -4.57 -9.12 -13.45
C ALA A 529 -4.69 -10.56 -14.00
N TYR A 530 -5.76 -11.29 -13.72
CA TYR A 530 -6.02 -12.61 -14.33
C TYR A 530 -6.18 -12.51 -15.85
N PHE A 531 -6.89 -11.48 -16.34
CA PHE A 531 -7.13 -11.20 -17.75
C PHE A 531 -5.85 -10.83 -18.49
N VAL A 532 -5.02 -9.91 -17.96
CA VAL A 532 -3.71 -9.58 -18.56
C VAL A 532 -2.82 -10.83 -18.64
N ASN A 533 -2.83 -11.69 -17.62
CA ASN A 533 -2.13 -12.98 -17.68
C ASN A 533 -2.67 -13.89 -18.79
N ALA A 534 -3.99 -13.97 -18.98
CA ALA A 534 -4.60 -14.77 -20.04
C ALA A 534 -4.37 -14.17 -21.45
N VAL A 535 -4.34 -12.85 -21.60
CA VAL A 535 -4.08 -12.15 -22.88
C VAL A 535 -2.66 -12.42 -23.40
N PHE A 536 -1.65 -12.45 -22.52
CA PHE A 536 -0.27 -12.73 -22.93
C PHE A 536 0.08 -14.23 -22.93
N PHE A 537 -0.53 -15.03 -22.05
CA PHE A 537 -0.23 -16.46 -21.90
C PHE A 537 -1.50 -17.34 -21.93
N PRO A 538 -2.31 -17.33 -23.00
CA PRO A 538 -3.64 -17.97 -23.07
C PRO A 538 -3.64 -19.51 -22.99
N LYS A 539 -2.46 -20.15 -22.95
CA LYS A 539 -2.30 -21.61 -22.80
C LYS A 539 -1.98 -22.02 -21.35
N ASP A 540 -1.71 -21.05 -20.48
CA ASP A 540 -1.26 -21.28 -19.11
C ASP A 540 -2.36 -21.01 -18.08
N LYS A 541 -2.25 -21.66 -16.91
CA LYS A 541 -3.10 -21.41 -15.74
C LYS A 541 -2.93 -19.96 -15.26
N ALA A 542 -3.78 -19.02 -15.68
CA ALA A 542 -3.68 -17.61 -15.29
C ALA A 542 -3.83 -17.35 -13.77
N TYR A 543 -4.27 -18.35 -12.99
CA TYR A 543 -4.53 -18.22 -11.56
C TYR A 543 -3.30 -18.25 -10.66
N PHE A 544 -3.50 -17.73 -9.45
CA PHE A 544 -2.55 -17.71 -8.34
C PHE A 544 -3.05 -18.64 -7.25
N VAL A 545 -2.13 -19.36 -6.61
CA VAL A 545 -2.44 -20.24 -5.49
C VAL A 545 -2.37 -19.45 -4.20
N GLN A 546 -3.36 -19.63 -3.34
CA GLN A 546 -3.44 -19.01 -2.02
C GLN A 546 -3.93 -20.00 -0.96
N ASP A 547 -3.68 -19.69 0.30
CA ASP A 547 -4.51 -20.14 1.42
C ASP A 547 -4.84 -18.95 2.35
N LEU A 548 -5.88 -19.13 3.17
CA LEU A 548 -6.41 -18.12 4.09
C LEU A 548 -6.24 -18.60 5.53
N ARG A 549 -6.31 -17.68 6.51
CA ARG A 549 -6.30 -18.04 7.94
C ARG A 549 -7.58 -18.80 8.32
N SER A 550 -7.47 -20.03 8.82
CA SER A 550 -8.62 -20.88 9.17
C SER A 550 -8.89 -20.91 10.68
N SER A 551 -9.15 -19.72 11.22
CA SER A 551 -9.57 -19.52 12.62
C SER A 551 -10.91 -20.20 12.91
N THR A 552 -11.24 -20.42 14.20
CA THR A 552 -12.55 -20.95 14.61
C THR A 552 -13.71 -20.13 14.03
N LEU A 553 -13.58 -18.80 14.04
CA LEU A 553 -14.52 -17.87 13.43
C LEU A 553 -14.66 -18.12 11.92
N ALA A 554 -13.56 -18.26 11.18
CA ALA A 554 -13.61 -18.54 9.74
C ALA A 554 -14.24 -19.92 9.44
N GLN A 555 -13.95 -20.94 10.24
CA GLN A 555 -14.53 -22.28 10.10
C GLN A 555 -16.03 -22.32 10.42
N GLU A 556 -16.51 -21.50 11.36
CA GLU A 556 -17.93 -21.35 11.67
C GLU A 556 -18.66 -20.52 10.63
N ALA A 557 -18.09 -19.38 10.21
CA ALA A 557 -18.61 -18.55 9.14
C ALA A 557 -18.76 -19.35 7.84
N ALA A 558 -17.78 -20.18 7.48
CA ALA A 558 -17.85 -21.05 6.31
C ALA A 558 -18.98 -22.10 6.39
N LYS A 559 -19.24 -22.70 7.57
CA LYS A 559 -20.39 -23.60 7.76
C LYS A 559 -21.72 -22.88 7.57
N LEU A 560 -21.83 -21.64 8.04
CA LEU A 560 -23.04 -20.82 7.90
C LEU A 560 -23.24 -20.35 6.46
N ALA A 561 -22.18 -19.95 5.77
CA ALA A 561 -22.22 -19.50 4.37
C ALA A 561 -22.77 -20.60 3.44
N ILE A 562 -22.27 -21.83 3.61
CA ILE A 562 -22.78 -23.02 2.90
C ILE A 562 -24.25 -23.27 3.26
N LYS A 563 -24.63 -23.19 4.54
CA LYS A 563 -26.01 -23.43 5.00
C LYS A 563 -27.01 -22.41 4.45
N GLN A 564 -26.63 -21.15 4.35
CA GLN A 564 -27.47 -20.06 3.81
C GLN A 564 -27.36 -19.92 2.29
N ALA A 565 -26.55 -20.78 1.65
CA ALA A 565 -26.20 -20.71 0.24
C ALA A 565 -25.67 -19.34 -0.22
N THR A 566 -25.10 -18.52 0.68
CA THR A 566 -24.69 -17.13 0.43
C THR A 566 -23.40 -17.04 -0.39
N ALA A 567 -23.55 -17.20 -1.71
CA ALA A 567 -22.51 -17.11 -2.75
C ALA A 567 -21.94 -15.68 -2.95
N ARG A 568 -21.93 -14.86 -1.89
CA ARG A 568 -21.34 -13.51 -1.83
C ARG A 568 -20.33 -13.36 -0.67
N SER A 569 -20.07 -14.42 0.10
CA SER A 569 -19.22 -14.37 1.30
C SER A 569 -17.79 -14.83 1.06
N THR A 570 -16.81 -14.14 1.63
CA THR A 570 -15.39 -14.52 1.62
C THR A 570 -15.15 -15.88 2.26
N PHE A 571 -16.01 -16.26 3.21
CA PHE A 571 -15.96 -17.54 3.93
C PHE A 571 -16.70 -18.68 3.19
N ASP A 572 -17.42 -18.38 2.09
CA ASP A 572 -18.03 -19.42 1.27
C ASP A 572 -16.97 -20.12 0.41
N ALA A 573 -16.60 -21.33 0.82
CA ALA A 573 -15.65 -22.18 0.12
C ALA A 573 -16.01 -22.42 -1.37
N ARG A 574 -17.27 -22.27 -1.78
CA ARG A 574 -17.72 -22.46 -3.17
C ARG A 574 -17.18 -21.39 -4.13
N GLY A 575 -16.75 -20.23 -3.64
CA GLY A 575 -16.04 -19.21 -4.40
C GLY A 575 -14.60 -19.57 -4.78
N TYR A 576 -14.10 -20.70 -4.29
CA TYR A 576 -12.74 -21.17 -4.47
C TYR A 576 -12.71 -22.58 -5.04
N ALA A 577 -11.65 -22.91 -5.78
CA ALA A 577 -11.38 -24.24 -6.28
C ALA A 577 -10.11 -24.84 -5.66
N SER A 578 -10.13 -26.14 -5.42
CA SER A 578 -9.00 -26.85 -4.80
C SER A 578 -7.85 -27.02 -5.80
N THR A 579 -6.63 -26.73 -5.36
CA THR A 579 -5.40 -27.03 -6.12
C THR A 579 -5.22 -28.52 -6.43
N VAL A 580 -5.82 -29.41 -5.62
CA VAL A 580 -5.69 -30.87 -5.77
C VAL A 580 -6.67 -31.44 -6.80
N THR A 581 -7.88 -30.88 -6.91
CA THR A 581 -8.95 -31.41 -7.78
C THR A 581 -9.23 -30.57 -9.01
N GLY A 582 -8.76 -29.31 -9.04
CA GLY A 582 -9.08 -28.31 -10.07
C GLY A 582 -10.54 -27.84 -10.06
N LYS A 583 -11.33 -28.21 -9.04
CA LYS A 583 -12.79 -27.97 -8.98
C LYS A 583 -13.18 -27.16 -7.75
N ALA A 584 -14.27 -26.41 -7.87
CA ALA A 584 -14.88 -25.68 -6.76
C ALA A 584 -15.17 -26.59 -5.57
N PHE A 585 -14.98 -26.10 -4.34
CA PHE A 585 -15.43 -26.82 -3.15
C PHE A 585 -16.96 -26.87 -3.11
N LYS A 586 -17.54 -27.93 -2.53
CA LYS A 586 -19.00 -28.12 -2.42
C LYS A 586 -19.53 -27.88 -1.01
N ASP A 587 -18.65 -27.78 -0.04
CA ASP A 587 -18.90 -27.73 1.39
C ASP A 587 -17.83 -26.87 2.08
N ALA A 588 -17.93 -26.67 3.39
CA ALA A 588 -16.98 -25.87 4.16
C ALA A 588 -15.59 -26.52 4.34
N SER A 589 -15.29 -27.63 3.64
CA SER A 589 -14.06 -28.42 3.88
C SER A 589 -12.76 -27.66 3.61
N MET A 590 -12.77 -26.64 2.75
CA MET A 590 -11.61 -25.74 2.56
C MET A 590 -11.11 -25.16 3.88
N PHE A 591 -12.04 -24.76 4.75
CA PHE A 591 -11.75 -24.22 6.09
C PHE A 591 -11.74 -25.33 7.15
N THR A 592 -12.78 -26.15 7.22
CA THR A 592 -12.97 -27.12 8.32
C THR A 592 -12.05 -28.34 8.26
N LYS A 593 -11.38 -28.57 7.11
CA LYS A 593 -10.26 -29.52 6.96
C LYS A 593 -8.96 -28.75 6.65
N GLY A 594 -8.75 -27.65 7.35
CA GLY A 594 -7.58 -26.80 7.22
C GLY A 594 -6.26 -27.51 7.52
N ILE A 595 -5.18 -26.97 6.97
CA ILE A 595 -3.83 -27.52 7.06
C ILE A 595 -3.05 -26.78 8.15
N ASN A 596 -2.47 -27.53 9.09
CA ASN A 596 -1.58 -26.97 10.09
C ASN A 596 -0.21 -26.65 9.47
N GLN A 597 0.12 -25.36 9.40
CA GLN A 597 1.39 -24.86 8.90
C GLN A 597 2.19 -24.17 10.01
N LYS A 598 3.51 -24.12 9.86
CA LYS A 598 4.39 -23.35 10.76
C LYS A 598 4.62 -21.94 10.20
N ARG A 599 4.39 -20.92 11.04
CA ARG A 599 4.54 -19.48 10.77
C ARG A 599 4.90 -18.78 12.08
N GLY A 600 5.80 -17.80 12.10
CA GLY A 600 6.13 -17.08 13.34
C GLY A 600 6.78 -17.94 14.43
N GLY A 601 7.42 -19.04 14.05
CA GLY A 601 7.81 -20.11 14.97
C GLY A 601 6.68 -20.95 15.59
N SER A 602 5.40 -20.57 15.44
CA SER A 602 4.22 -21.30 15.96
C SER A 602 3.56 -22.17 14.89
N THR A 603 2.70 -23.10 15.32
CA THR A 603 1.83 -23.87 14.41
C THR A 603 0.44 -23.25 14.39
N GLN A 604 -0.11 -23.00 13.20
CA GLN A 604 -1.39 -22.34 12.96
C GLN A 604 -2.17 -23.06 11.87
N THR A 605 -3.50 -23.02 11.90
CA THR A 605 -4.35 -23.66 10.88
C THR A 605 -4.71 -22.68 9.77
N TYR A 606 -4.29 -23.00 8.55
CA TYR A 606 -4.66 -22.31 7.31
C TYR A 606 -5.69 -23.14 6.53
N THR A 607 -6.31 -22.60 5.49
CA THR A 607 -7.20 -23.40 4.63
C THR A 607 -6.43 -24.47 3.86
N GLN A 608 -7.15 -25.38 3.21
CA GLN A 608 -6.59 -26.08 2.06
C GLN A 608 -6.17 -25.06 0.98
N LYS A 609 -5.07 -25.33 0.27
CA LYS A 609 -4.60 -24.48 -0.84
C LYS A 609 -5.62 -24.44 -1.98
N SER A 610 -6.00 -23.23 -2.37
CA SER A 610 -7.02 -22.95 -3.37
C SER A 610 -6.59 -21.86 -4.35
N PHE A 611 -7.48 -21.57 -5.30
CA PHE A 611 -7.46 -20.40 -6.17
C PHE A 611 -8.92 -19.97 -6.39
N PHE A 612 -9.17 -18.74 -6.82
CA PHE A 612 -10.54 -18.26 -7.09
C PHE A 612 -11.22 -19.07 -8.22
N GLU A 613 -12.52 -19.31 -8.09
CA GLU A 613 -13.33 -19.98 -9.13
C GLU A 613 -13.23 -19.24 -10.48
N HIS A 614 -13.26 -19.98 -11.60
CA HIS A 614 -12.78 -19.50 -12.89
C HIS A 614 -13.75 -18.62 -13.69
N ALA A 615 -15.06 -18.59 -13.38
CA ALA A 615 -16.03 -17.90 -14.23
C ALA A 615 -16.12 -16.36 -14.00
N TRP A 616 -14.97 -15.69 -13.98
CA TRP A 616 -14.86 -14.23 -14.03
C TRP A 616 -15.40 -13.69 -15.38
N PRO A 617 -16.23 -12.64 -15.40
CA PRO A 617 -17.07 -12.30 -16.56
C PRO A 617 -16.28 -11.86 -17.80
N PHE A 618 -15.15 -11.19 -17.61
CA PHE A 618 -14.35 -10.62 -18.72
C PHE A 618 -13.17 -11.51 -19.14
N LEU A 619 -12.87 -12.58 -18.39
CA LEU A 619 -11.80 -13.52 -18.75
C LEU A 619 -12.01 -14.18 -20.14
N PRO A 620 -13.25 -14.48 -20.61
CA PRO A 620 -13.51 -14.93 -21.97
C PRO A 620 -13.21 -13.91 -23.09
N LEU A 621 -13.04 -12.62 -22.77
CA LEU A 621 -12.64 -11.59 -23.74
C LEU A 621 -11.15 -11.67 -24.11
N ALA A 622 -10.33 -12.39 -23.33
CA ALA A 622 -8.91 -12.55 -23.63
C ALA A 622 -8.75 -13.31 -24.96
N SER A 623 -8.31 -12.59 -26.01
CA SER A 623 -8.28 -13.14 -27.37
C SER A 623 -7.37 -14.36 -27.48
N LYS A 624 -7.82 -15.32 -28.30
CA LYS A 624 -7.01 -16.48 -28.71
C LYS A 624 -5.98 -16.14 -29.79
N ASP A 625 -6.08 -14.95 -30.39
CA ASP A 625 -5.07 -14.43 -31.32
C ASP A 625 -3.78 -14.15 -30.58
N LEU A 626 -2.75 -14.94 -30.87
CA LEU A 626 -1.44 -14.74 -30.26
C LEU A 626 -0.90 -13.34 -30.56
N LEU A 627 -0.58 -12.63 -29.48
CA LEU A 627 0.25 -11.43 -29.53
C LEU A 627 1.64 -11.80 -30.08
N PRO A 628 2.33 -10.90 -30.82
CA PRO A 628 3.57 -11.24 -31.49
C PRO A 628 4.75 -11.42 -30.52
N TRP A 629 4.60 -11.03 -29.25
CA TRP A 629 5.66 -11.05 -28.24
C TRP A 629 5.57 -12.32 -27.38
N LYS A 630 6.56 -13.19 -27.52
CA LYS A 630 6.90 -14.22 -26.52
C LYS A 630 7.63 -13.58 -25.33
N ALA A 631 7.76 -14.27 -24.21
CA ALA A 631 8.39 -13.73 -23.00
C ALA A 631 9.84 -13.20 -23.18
N SER A 632 10.62 -13.74 -24.13
CA SER A 632 11.97 -13.23 -24.46
C SER A 632 12.00 -12.04 -25.43
N ASP A 633 10.83 -11.59 -25.88
CA ASP A 633 10.61 -10.31 -26.55
C ASP A 633 10.06 -9.23 -25.61
N MET A 634 9.99 -9.53 -24.31
CA MET A 634 9.33 -8.70 -23.30
C MET A 634 10.26 -8.28 -22.17
N ALA A 635 9.97 -7.11 -21.59
CA ALA A 635 10.58 -6.58 -20.38
C ALA A 635 9.49 -5.99 -19.47
N ILE A 636 9.72 -6.02 -18.16
CA ILE A 636 8.89 -5.30 -17.17
C ILE A 636 9.78 -4.30 -16.45
N VAL A 637 9.33 -3.05 -16.30
CA VAL A 637 9.99 -2.03 -15.48
C VAL A 637 9.04 -1.47 -14.43
N THR A 638 9.54 -1.29 -13.21
CA THR A 638 8.82 -0.65 -12.10
C THR A 638 9.78 0.21 -11.26
N ASN A 639 9.27 1.01 -10.33
CA ASN A 639 10.03 1.60 -9.22
C ASN A 639 9.87 0.78 -7.91
N GLY A 640 9.46 -0.48 -8.04
CA GLY A 640 9.16 -1.40 -6.95
C GLY A 640 7.76 -1.25 -6.33
N PHE A 641 7.01 -0.18 -6.63
CA PHE A 641 5.67 0.04 -6.05
C PHE A 641 4.64 -1.02 -6.43
N CYS A 642 4.86 -1.73 -7.55
CA CYS A 642 4.01 -2.79 -8.08
C CYS A 642 3.50 -3.70 -6.95
N GLY A 643 2.21 -3.56 -6.66
CA GLY A 643 1.54 -4.08 -5.47
C GLY A 643 0.23 -4.76 -5.85
N SER A 644 -0.30 -5.62 -4.98
CA SER A 644 -1.57 -6.32 -5.19
C SER A 644 -1.69 -6.94 -6.61
N ALA A 645 -2.70 -6.56 -7.40
CA ALA A 645 -2.93 -7.04 -8.77
C ALA A 645 -1.72 -6.87 -9.72
N CYS A 646 -1.01 -5.73 -9.70
CA CYS A 646 0.23 -5.53 -10.45
C CYS A 646 1.27 -6.61 -10.11
N THR A 647 1.43 -6.92 -8.82
CA THR A 647 2.36 -7.97 -8.39
C THR A 647 2.02 -9.31 -9.02
N MET A 648 0.72 -9.61 -9.15
CA MET A 648 0.26 -10.86 -9.77
C MET A 648 0.71 -10.92 -11.23
N ILE A 649 0.50 -9.87 -12.02
CA ILE A 649 1.03 -9.75 -13.40
C ILE A 649 2.55 -9.89 -13.41
N ALA A 650 3.27 -9.00 -12.73
CA ALA A 650 4.73 -8.90 -12.82
C ALA A 650 5.44 -10.16 -12.33
N THR A 651 4.98 -10.76 -11.23
CA THR A 651 5.58 -11.99 -10.69
C THR A 651 5.23 -13.21 -11.52
N ARG A 652 4.05 -13.31 -12.13
CA ARG A 652 3.77 -14.46 -13.01
C ARG A 652 4.60 -14.42 -14.28
N PHE A 653 4.73 -13.25 -14.89
CA PHE A 653 5.53 -13.03 -16.10
C PHE A 653 7.02 -13.35 -15.83
N ASN A 654 7.57 -12.97 -14.67
CA ASN A 654 8.94 -13.32 -14.32
C ASN A 654 9.11 -14.78 -13.85
N ILE A 655 8.32 -15.25 -12.88
CA ILE A 655 8.53 -16.54 -12.21
C ILE A 655 8.18 -17.71 -13.12
N ALA A 656 7.06 -17.67 -13.84
CA ALA A 656 6.69 -18.74 -14.77
C ALA A 656 7.36 -18.56 -16.13
N HIS A 657 7.26 -17.36 -16.71
CA HIS A 657 7.57 -17.13 -18.14
C HIS A 657 8.96 -16.54 -18.41
N LYS A 658 9.71 -16.18 -17.36
CA LYS A 658 11.09 -15.63 -17.42
C LYS A 658 11.22 -14.28 -18.14
N VAL A 659 10.16 -13.46 -18.15
CA VAL A 659 10.24 -12.07 -18.59
C VAL A 659 11.25 -11.30 -17.72
N LYS A 660 12.16 -10.55 -18.35
CA LYS A 660 13.24 -9.82 -17.68
C LYS A 660 12.69 -8.61 -16.92
N THR A 661 13.06 -8.47 -15.65
CA THR A 661 12.57 -7.41 -14.76
C THR A 661 13.63 -6.34 -14.50
N TYR A 662 13.22 -5.08 -14.54
CA TYR A 662 14.02 -3.91 -14.22
C TYR A 662 13.35 -3.16 -13.06
N ALA A 663 14.14 -2.66 -12.11
CA ALA A 663 13.64 -1.74 -11.07
C ALA A 663 14.47 -0.45 -11.05
N ILE A 664 13.81 0.71 -11.09
CA ILE A 664 14.47 2.03 -11.14
C ILE A 664 14.41 2.79 -9.80
N GLY A 665 15.49 3.51 -9.49
CA GLY A 665 15.60 4.38 -8.31
C GLY A 665 16.20 3.64 -7.11
N GLY A 666 15.62 3.83 -5.93
CA GLY A 666 16.05 3.19 -4.69
C GLY A 666 17.44 3.61 -4.23
N ILE A 667 18.16 2.69 -3.57
CA ILE A 667 19.49 2.96 -3.01
C ILE A 667 20.55 2.48 -4.01
N HIS A 668 21.45 3.37 -4.41
CA HIS A 668 22.51 3.09 -5.38
C HIS A 668 23.34 1.85 -4.99
N LYS A 669 23.66 1.00 -5.98
CA LYS A 669 24.40 -0.28 -5.82
C LYS A 669 23.74 -1.29 -4.86
N THR A 670 22.46 -1.14 -4.53
CA THR A 670 21.69 -2.10 -3.71
C THR A 670 20.61 -2.75 -4.58
N PRO A 671 20.46 -4.10 -4.58
CA PRO A 671 19.38 -4.75 -5.31
C PRO A 671 18.01 -4.20 -4.91
N LEU A 672 17.27 -3.68 -5.88
CA LEU A 672 15.94 -3.11 -5.70
C LEU A 672 14.86 -4.12 -6.12
N SER A 673 13.77 -4.17 -5.36
CA SER A 673 12.63 -5.04 -5.67
C SER A 673 11.81 -4.51 -6.84
N TYR A 674 11.31 -5.39 -7.71
CA TYR A 674 10.39 -4.99 -8.79
C TYR A 674 8.90 -5.03 -8.39
N PHE A 675 8.59 -5.57 -7.21
CA PHE A 675 7.26 -5.55 -6.58
C PHE A 675 7.38 -5.39 -5.05
N SER A 676 6.27 -5.13 -4.36
CA SER A 676 6.27 -4.85 -2.92
C SER A 676 5.33 -5.69 -2.04
N PHE A 677 4.06 -5.84 -2.41
CA PHE A 677 3.05 -6.50 -1.57
C PHE A 677 2.13 -7.43 -2.40
N PRO A 678 2.52 -8.70 -2.62
CA PRO A 678 1.76 -9.73 -3.37
C PRO A 678 0.46 -10.24 -2.70
N GLY A 679 0.03 -9.73 -1.54
CA GLY A 679 -1.15 -10.25 -0.82
C GLY A 679 -2.38 -10.47 -1.70
N GLY A 680 -3.07 -11.60 -1.52
CA GLY A 680 -4.02 -12.13 -2.52
C GLY A 680 -5.26 -11.27 -2.72
N PHE A 681 -5.76 -10.69 -1.63
CA PHE A 681 -6.76 -9.64 -1.61
C PHE A 681 -6.81 -8.99 -0.21
N VAL A 682 -7.34 -7.78 -0.15
CA VAL A 682 -7.46 -6.97 1.06
C VAL A 682 -8.93 -6.80 1.43
N MET A 683 -9.23 -6.77 2.73
CA MET A 683 -10.53 -6.34 3.24
C MET A 683 -10.34 -5.40 4.42
N ASP A 684 -11.27 -4.46 4.57
CA ASP A 684 -11.34 -3.63 5.76
C ASP A 684 -12.23 -4.25 6.84
N ASN A 685 -12.09 -3.74 8.07
CA ASN A 685 -12.89 -4.13 9.23
C ASN A 685 -14.40 -4.05 8.94
N TYR A 686 -14.84 -3.01 8.22
CA TYR A 686 -16.26 -2.84 7.87
C TYR A 686 -16.75 -3.98 6.96
N SER A 687 -16.00 -4.34 5.91
CA SER A 687 -16.38 -5.40 4.98
C SER A 687 -16.35 -6.78 5.63
N ILE A 688 -15.39 -7.07 6.50
CA ILE A 688 -15.37 -8.32 7.30
C ILE A 688 -16.58 -8.40 8.22
N VAL A 689 -16.90 -7.32 8.95
CA VAL A 689 -18.08 -7.28 9.84
C VAL A 689 -19.37 -7.42 9.04
N ARG A 690 -19.48 -6.77 7.89
CA ARG A 690 -20.60 -6.87 6.94
C ARG A 690 -20.76 -8.29 6.40
N ASP A 691 -19.66 -8.96 6.05
CA ASP A 691 -19.65 -10.35 5.57
C ASP A 691 -20.10 -11.34 6.65
N LEU A 692 -19.60 -11.17 7.88
CA LEU A 692 -20.04 -11.97 9.04
C LEU A 692 -21.55 -11.79 9.34
N ARG A 693 -22.09 -10.57 9.22
CA ARG A 693 -23.56 -10.34 9.30
C ARG A 693 -24.32 -11.08 8.19
N LEU A 694 -23.80 -11.08 6.96
CA LEU A 694 -24.45 -11.68 5.78
C LEU A 694 -24.48 -13.21 5.80
N VAL A 695 -23.53 -13.86 6.49
CA VAL A 695 -23.62 -15.30 6.81
C VAL A 695 -24.37 -15.56 8.13
N GLY A 696 -25.05 -14.55 8.69
CA GLY A 696 -25.80 -14.67 9.94
C GLY A 696 -24.95 -15.10 11.16
N TYR A 697 -23.66 -14.76 11.18
CA TYR A 697 -22.77 -15.05 12.30
C TYR A 697 -23.22 -14.25 13.53
N LYS A 698 -23.65 -14.95 14.59
CA LYS A 698 -24.28 -14.33 15.78
C LYS A 698 -23.31 -13.54 16.68
N GLY A 699 -22.01 -13.57 16.39
CA GLY A 699 -20.98 -12.85 17.13
C GLY A 699 -20.58 -13.52 18.45
N GLY A 700 -19.59 -12.94 19.10
CA GLY A 700 -18.98 -13.41 20.34
C GLY A 700 -17.80 -12.53 20.75
N LYS A 701 -17.13 -12.86 21.86
CA LYS A 701 -16.03 -12.05 22.42
C LYS A 701 -14.83 -11.87 21.46
N THR A 702 -14.64 -12.83 20.55
CA THR A 702 -13.53 -12.88 19.57
C THR A 702 -13.93 -12.37 18.18
N THR A 703 -15.13 -11.83 17.99
CA THR A 703 -15.60 -11.31 16.69
C THR A 703 -15.17 -9.84 16.52
N PRO A 704 -14.66 -9.41 15.35
CA PRO A 704 -14.51 -7.99 15.05
C PRO A 704 -15.89 -7.31 14.99
N VAL A 705 -15.93 -6.00 15.23
CA VAL A 705 -17.14 -5.17 15.26
C VAL A 705 -16.91 -3.86 14.50
N SER A 706 -17.97 -3.15 14.12
CA SER A 706 -17.80 -1.80 13.55
C SER A 706 -17.01 -0.90 14.50
N LEU A 707 -16.05 -0.15 13.98
CA LEU A 707 -15.26 0.76 14.80
C LEU A 707 -16.14 1.91 15.31
N PRO A 708 -15.91 2.42 16.54
CA PRO A 708 -16.69 3.53 17.11
C PRO A 708 -16.32 4.91 16.52
N LEU A 709 -15.35 4.96 15.61
CA LEU A 709 -14.80 6.18 15.00
C LEU A 709 -14.82 6.05 13.47
N LYS A 710 -14.80 7.19 12.76
CA LYS A 710 -14.52 7.26 11.31
C LYS A 710 -13.10 6.77 11.06
N ALA A 711 -12.96 5.46 10.91
CA ALA A 711 -11.70 4.75 10.96
C ALA A 711 -11.81 3.43 10.21
N ALA A 712 -10.70 2.96 9.66
CA ALA A 712 -10.60 1.71 8.94
C ALA A 712 -9.41 0.88 9.44
N THR A 713 -9.55 -0.44 9.41
CA THR A 713 -8.45 -1.38 9.61
C THR A 713 -8.42 -2.35 8.44
N ASN A 714 -7.41 -2.24 7.60
CA ASN A 714 -7.23 -3.10 6.43
C ASN A 714 -6.35 -4.29 6.79
N VAL A 715 -6.63 -5.46 6.22
CA VAL A 715 -5.83 -6.68 6.39
C VAL A 715 -5.73 -7.46 5.08
N ALA A 716 -4.56 -8.03 4.80
CA ALA A 716 -4.42 -9.11 3.81
C ALA A 716 -5.16 -10.37 4.30
N VAL A 717 -6.03 -10.93 3.45
CA VAL A 717 -6.90 -12.06 3.82
C VAL A 717 -6.37 -13.40 3.28
N GLY A 718 -5.81 -13.41 2.07
CA GLY A 718 -5.19 -14.58 1.44
C GLY A 718 -3.69 -14.39 1.21
N GLU A 719 -2.89 -15.43 1.45
CA GLU A 719 -1.45 -15.42 1.17
C GLU A 719 -1.12 -16.10 -0.16
N ILE A 720 -0.67 -15.33 -1.16
CA ILE A 720 -0.28 -15.85 -2.49
C ILE A 720 1.05 -16.60 -2.42
N TYR A 721 1.14 -17.68 -3.20
CA TYR A 721 2.34 -18.48 -3.42
C TYR A 721 2.84 -18.35 -4.87
N ALA A 722 4.17 -18.31 -5.03
CA ALA A 722 4.81 -18.27 -6.35
C ALA A 722 4.51 -19.50 -7.24
N THR A 723 4.29 -20.66 -6.62
CA THR A 723 3.91 -21.92 -7.29
C THR A 723 3.02 -22.77 -6.37
N GLU A 724 2.27 -23.71 -6.94
CA GLU A 724 1.49 -24.74 -6.21
C GLU A 724 2.32 -25.38 -5.07
N ASN A 725 3.57 -25.75 -5.38
CA ASN A 725 4.51 -26.43 -4.48
C ASN A 725 5.28 -25.51 -3.51
N SER A 726 5.11 -24.18 -3.55
CA SER A 726 5.83 -23.28 -2.65
C SER A 726 5.31 -23.38 -1.21
N THR A 727 6.21 -23.44 -0.23
CA THR A 727 5.88 -23.55 1.21
C THR A 727 6.07 -22.26 1.99
N VAL A 728 6.56 -21.20 1.33
CA VAL A 728 6.69 -19.84 1.86
C VAL A 728 5.77 -18.95 1.04
N PRO A 729 4.96 -18.08 1.68
CA PRO A 729 4.19 -17.05 0.97
C PRO A 729 5.09 -16.08 0.21
N LEU A 730 4.64 -15.64 -0.96
CA LEU A 730 5.40 -14.75 -1.84
C LEU A 730 5.78 -13.43 -1.14
N GLU A 731 4.94 -12.94 -0.23
CA GLU A 731 5.15 -11.77 0.65
C GLU A 731 6.42 -11.86 1.53
N TYR A 732 6.89 -13.08 1.80
CA TYR A 732 8.08 -13.35 2.63
C TYR A 732 9.14 -14.19 1.90
N ASP A 733 8.92 -14.55 0.62
CA ASP A 733 9.83 -15.38 -0.18
C ASP A 733 10.84 -14.50 -0.93
N THR A 734 11.78 -13.94 -0.16
CA THR A 734 12.76 -12.92 -0.56
C THR A 734 13.60 -13.25 -1.80
N LYS A 735 13.64 -14.51 -2.23
CA LYS A 735 14.35 -14.94 -3.45
C LYS A 735 13.72 -14.44 -4.75
N TYR A 736 12.47 -13.98 -4.73
CA TYR A 736 11.76 -13.51 -5.93
C TYR A 736 11.71 -11.99 -6.09
N PHE A 737 11.93 -11.21 -5.04
CA PHE A 737 11.66 -9.75 -5.05
C PHE A 737 12.60 -8.95 -5.96
N ALA A 738 13.90 -9.26 -5.94
CA ALA A 738 14.92 -8.45 -6.61
C ALA A 738 14.74 -8.46 -8.13
N ALA A 739 14.85 -7.29 -8.75
CA ALA A 739 14.84 -7.16 -10.21
C ALA A 739 16.03 -7.89 -10.87
N SER A 740 15.83 -8.32 -12.11
CA SER A 740 16.91 -8.88 -12.93
C SER A 740 18.00 -7.84 -13.24
N VAL A 741 17.61 -6.56 -13.27
CA VAL A 741 18.50 -5.40 -13.41
C VAL A 741 18.02 -4.28 -12.47
N HIS A 742 18.93 -3.74 -11.67
CA HIS A 742 18.72 -2.47 -10.95
C HIS A 742 19.20 -1.30 -11.84
N LEU A 743 18.35 -0.29 -12.01
CA LEU A 743 18.65 0.92 -12.75
C LEU A 743 18.74 2.10 -11.78
N ASP A 744 19.87 2.79 -11.77
CA ASP A 744 19.96 4.10 -11.13
C ASP A 744 19.08 5.11 -11.89
N GLN A 745 18.36 5.94 -11.14
CA GLN A 745 17.68 7.12 -11.69
C GLN A 745 18.69 8.26 -11.84
N ASP A 746 18.69 8.95 -12.99
CA ASP A 746 19.50 10.15 -13.23
C ASP A 746 18.62 11.40 -13.36
N SER A 747 19.23 12.58 -13.50
CA SER A 747 18.52 13.86 -13.57
C SER A 747 17.57 13.99 -14.79
N VAL A 748 17.79 13.22 -15.85
CA VAL A 748 16.92 13.20 -17.04
C VAL A 748 15.86 12.12 -16.88
N SER A 749 16.22 10.89 -16.52
CA SER A 749 15.27 9.78 -16.35
C SER A 749 14.39 9.89 -15.11
N ALA A 750 14.65 10.84 -14.22
CA ALA A 750 13.71 11.26 -13.17
C ALA A 750 12.51 12.04 -13.71
N ARG A 751 12.71 12.79 -14.80
CA ARG A 751 11.73 13.72 -15.38
C ARG A 751 11.06 13.15 -16.64
N HIS A 752 11.80 12.30 -17.35
CA HIS A 752 11.46 11.74 -18.66
C HIS A 752 11.51 10.20 -18.61
N PRO A 753 10.38 9.52 -18.30
CA PRO A 753 10.32 8.05 -18.15
C PRO A 753 10.75 7.27 -19.39
N ASP A 754 10.54 7.84 -20.58
CA ASP A 754 10.99 7.35 -21.88
C ASP A 754 12.51 7.19 -22.01
N GLN A 755 13.31 7.90 -21.22
CA GLN A 755 14.75 7.65 -21.13
C GLN A 755 15.06 6.29 -20.48
N THR A 756 14.22 5.84 -19.54
CA THR A 756 14.29 4.50 -18.96
C THR A 756 13.88 3.45 -20.00
N TRP A 757 12.85 3.73 -20.81
CA TRP A 757 12.45 2.87 -21.92
C TRP A 757 13.56 2.73 -22.96
N LEU A 758 14.30 3.81 -23.27
CA LEU A 758 15.48 3.75 -24.16
C LEU A 758 16.63 2.92 -23.57
N LYS A 759 16.91 3.01 -22.25
CA LYS A 759 17.89 2.14 -21.58
C LYS A 759 17.51 0.66 -21.75
N ILE A 760 16.26 0.30 -21.48
CA ILE A 760 15.74 -1.07 -21.62
C ILE A 760 15.71 -1.52 -23.09
N ALA A 761 15.38 -0.62 -24.02
CA ALA A 761 15.37 -0.91 -25.46
C ALA A 761 16.76 -1.21 -26.03
N ALA A 762 17.83 -0.76 -25.37
CA ALA A 762 19.21 -1.10 -25.73
C ALA A 762 19.64 -2.50 -25.25
N ASP A 763 18.96 -3.05 -24.24
CA ASP A 763 19.18 -4.39 -23.66
C ASP A 763 18.45 -5.52 -24.43
N PHE A 764 17.66 -5.20 -25.44
CA PHE A 764 16.94 -6.16 -26.31
C PHE A 764 17.76 -6.64 -27.54
N LYS A 765 19.04 -6.26 -27.64
CA LYS A 765 19.94 -6.54 -28.76
C LYS A 765 20.34 -8.02 -28.87
#